data_AF-A0A1R1AHD9-F1
#
_entry.id   AF-A0A1R1AHD9-F1
#
_cell.length_a   1.000
_cell.length_b   1.000
_cell.length_c   1.000
_cell.angle_alpha   90.00
_cell.angle_beta   90.00
_cell.angle_gamma   90.00
#
_symmetry.space_group_name_H-M   'P 1'
#
loop_
_entity.id
_entity.type
_entity.pdbx_description
1 polymer ?
#
loop_
_entity_poly.entity_id
_entity_poly.type
_entity_poly.pdbx_seq_one_letter_code
_entity_poly.pdbx_strand_id
1 'polypeptide(L)'
;MLSRFKFKKGWSIIFALLVLFQTAVGANTTVAEAQTPVAAVNSQSYEAEAAINQLSGKAEVKDCELAVGCSGNKLVGSLWGGSALQFNAVNVDTKGIYTMTVHYISGDPRSLAVSVNGGGTDHYDLPKTADWSTRGTYEIQLELRQGENVIRFDDEGGYAPDIDKIELKLLNAGPGTDPNEPPAGSGQVYEAEGPDNKLAGNSAVKSCKAETECSGGKKVGDIWGGSTLLFQKVAAKAEGIYTLKVSYISGDPRSFSIRVNNNEKETYSPPATANWDTVGVFSIEVQLQAGSNTILFDDDGGWSPDIDKIEIISSQAPGENPGDVDGIGNIGKQIDSSKFGSIKVEQHKSGVTLSNGVYKIIYNTESGLSAFEWNNKTIAKGLYSSIQLDKQLDSKNYAEHLFSMKKIEKINDGHGKGIRVTIENRESGLPTMKQIYQIYERLPYFLISQQVTGKDILSTNDMAPLVLNAKGGIDIGSYSDNRVLVAPFDNDAWSRYQARTINTSLNNNNYVSSELTAIYDNTSRNGLVIGSVTHDKWKTGIYWSGSDNRLNKLKVYGGFSSPTSTHDTIPHGKVTGTTITSPQILVGYYSDYRQGLESFGQANAAVAPPLAFKHGVPKGVPVGWNSWGAYESDLSYDKVVAVSDFFKKNLQKNSFSNKGNVYINLDSYWDNLSEEQLKQAVKVINKNGQKAGIYYGPFVYWGDNMSQVVEGTDGKYTYGDIILRDQSGNPLPKVDGAYAIDPTHPGSKQRIEYYFKRFLDYGYEYIKIDFLSHGSFEGKHYDPNVQTGIQAYNQGMAHINKVLGGKMFISASIAPLFPSQYAHARRISCDIDGSLSRTEYQLNNLTYGWWQNGTIYPYTDPDYMTLVKGGSFDAAQSRVNSAAISGTVFLSSDDVSNPAAQELMKKLLTNKQVNEVALKGQAFKPVEGNTGTGAADTFIMQEGKDYYLAVFNYTNTPVSKTVDFARVGIPSSSKVKVTDLWTNAFSQASGQLKVDLNGAQSKLYKITVK
;
A
#
# COMPACT_ATOMS: atom_id res chain seq x y z
N MET A 1 37.40 10.56 43.04
CA MET A 1 38.20 11.71 43.55
C MET A 1 37.34 12.96 43.60
N LEU A 2 37.83 14.09 44.12
CA LEU A 2 36.99 15.19 44.62
C LEU A 2 36.59 16.28 43.59
N SER A 3 35.26 16.44 43.43
CA SER A 3 34.51 17.68 43.71
C SER A 3 34.55 18.96 42.81
N ARG A 4 33.41 19.67 42.88
CA ARG A 4 33.20 21.14 42.90
C ARG A 4 33.20 21.99 41.60
N PHE A 5 31.98 22.32 41.18
CA PHE A 5 31.59 23.71 40.84
C PHE A 5 31.85 24.69 42.01
N LYS A 6 32.07 26.00 41.72
CA LYS A 6 31.07 27.09 41.96
C LYS A 6 31.60 28.54 41.78
N PHE A 7 30.80 29.35 41.09
CA PHE A 7 30.47 30.79 41.33
C PHE A 7 31.52 31.91 41.20
N LYS A 8 31.11 32.99 40.50
CA LYS A 8 30.87 34.32 41.14
C LYS A 8 29.74 35.09 40.41
N LYS A 9 29.24 36.19 41.01
CA LYS A 9 27.94 36.85 40.71
C LYS A 9 27.94 38.33 41.14
N GLY A 10 27.03 39.16 40.60
CA GLY A 10 26.65 40.51 41.11
C GLY A 10 26.94 41.67 40.14
N TRP A 11 26.38 42.89 40.30
CA TRP A 11 25.32 43.44 41.19
C TRP A 11 25.10 44.95 40.82
N SER A 12 23.98 45.68 41.04
CA SER A 12 22.60 45.39 41.50
C SER A 12 21.59 45.99 40.48
N ILE A 13 20.61 46.93 40.63
CA ILE A 13 19.89 47.74 41.65
C ILE A 13 18.49 48.02 41.02
N ILE A 14 17.25 47.91 41.56
CA ILE A 14 16.60 47.76 42.89
C ILE A 14 15.90 49.07 43.41
N PHE A 15 14.75 48.92 44.11
CA PHE A 15 13.79 49.90 44.71
C PHE A 15 12.62 50.39 43.83
N ALA A 16 11.37 50.66 44.30
CA ALA A 16 10.53 50.37 45.51
C ALA A 16 9.31 51.37 45.50
N LEU A 17 8.19 51.31 46.26
CA LEU A 17 7.50 50.37 47.18
C LEU A 17 5.99 50.80 47.31
N LEU A 18 5.07 49.91 47.77
CA LEU A 18 3.83 50.06 48.64
C LEU A 18 2.98 51.38 48.62
N VAL A 19 1.67 51.50 48.91
CA VAL A 19 0.55 50.76 49.61
C VAL A 19 -0.82 51.25 49.01
N LEU A 20 -2.09 51.03 49.45
CA LEU A 20 -2.73 50.42 50.65
C LEU A 20 -4.05 49.65 50.28
N PHE A 21 -5.25 49.96 50.84
CA PHE A 21 -6.48 49.11 50.80
C PHE A 21 -7.85 49.86 50.63
N GLN A 22 -8.79 49.16 49.98
CA GLN A 22 -10.27 49.11 50.09
C GLN A 22 -11.14 50.29 50.62
N THR A 23 -12.19 50.65 49.88
CA THR A 23 -13.61 50.24 50.14
C THR A 23 -14.52 50.67 48.96
N ALA A 24 -15.80 50.23 48.90
CA ALA A 24 -16.61 50.26 47.68
C ALA A 24 -18.02 50.90 47.82
N VAL A 25 -18.49 51.52 46.73
CA VAL A 25 -19.90 51.81 46.38
C VAL A 25 -20.04 51.59 44.85
N GLY A 26 -21.20 51.15 44.37
CA GLY A 26 -21.35 50.59 43.01
C GLY A 26 -22.04 51.48 41.95
N ALA A 27 -22.35 50.81 40.82
CA ALA A 27 -23.20 51.19 39.69
C ALA A 27 -22.61 52.06 38.55
N ASN A 28 -22.37 51.38 37.42
CA ASN A 28 -22.58 51.78 36.02
C ASN A 28 -22.06 53.16 35.56
N THR A 29 -21.03 53.23 34.71
CA THR A 29 -21.18 52.87 33.29
C THR A 29 -19.82 52.76 32.58
N THR A 30 -19.64 51.72 31.76
CA THR A 30 -18.55 51.63 30.77
C THR A 30 -19.11 51.06 29.46
N VAL A 31 -18.73 51.67 28.33
CA VAL A 31 -19.08 51.18 26.99
C VAL A 31 -18.20 49.97 26.68
N ALA A 32 -18.80 48.90 26.16
CA ALA A 32 -18.05 47.71 25.73
C ALA A 32 -17.51 47.91 24.31
N GLU A 33 -16.18 47.83 24.14
CA GLU A 33 -15.59 47.51 22.84
C GLU A 33 -15.70 45.99 22.62
N ALA A 34 -16.18 45.60 21.44
CA ALA A 34 -16.51 44.21 21.15
C ALA A 34 -15.25 43.40 20.82
N GLN A 35 -14.73 42.66 21.79
CA GLN A 35 -13.88 41.51 21.52
C GLN A 35 -14.72 40.44 20.82
N THR A 36 -14.40 40.11 19.56
CA THR A 36 -14.86 38.85 18.97
C THR A 36 -14.09 37.71 19.64
N PRO A 37 -14.79 36.77 20.33
CA PRO A 37 -14.11 35.67 21.00
C PRO A 37 -13.54 34.70 19.98
N VAL A 38 -12.33 34.18 20.24
CA VAL A 38 -11.86 32.96 19.59
C VAL A 38 -12.75 31.83 20.09
N ALA A 39 -13.43 31.15 19.16
CA ALA A 39 -14.34 30.07 19.53
C ALA A 39 -13.58 28.94 20.24
N ALA A 40 -14.07 28.55 21.43
CA ALA A 40 -13.62 27.32 22.07
C ALA A 40 -14.07 26.11 21.23
N VAL A 41 -13.26 25.06 21.19
CA VAL A 41 -13.66 23.80 20.56
C VAL A 41 -14.59 23.08 21.54
N ASN A 42 -15.89 23.24 21.35
CA ASN A 42 -16.92 22.60 22.18
C ASN A 42 -16.87 21.07 22.03
N SER A 43 -16.39 20.39 23.07
CA SER A 43 -16.74 18.98 23.34
C SER A 43 -18.01 18.95 24.19
N GLN A 44 -19.03 18.21 23.75
CA GLN A 44 -20.32 18.12 24.45
C GLN A 44 -20.39 16.80 25.24
N SER A 45 -20.71 16.82 26.54
CA SER A 45 -20.73 15.64 27.43
C SER A 45 -22.16 15.31 27.84
N TYR A 46 -22.53 14.03 27.81
CA TYR A 46 -23.85 13.53 28.21
C TYR A 46 -23.67 12.32 29.15
N GLU A 47 -24.10 12.47 30.39
CA GLU A 47 -23.98 11.43 31.43
C GLU A 47 -24.97 10.27 31.19
N ALA A 48 -24.57 9.03 31.48
CA ALA A 48 -25.42 7.86 31.22
C ALA A 48 -26.64 7.80 32.15
N GLU A 49 -26.48 8.19 33.42
CA GLU A 49 -27.54 8.18 34.43
C GLU A 49 -28.46 9.42 34.40
N ALA A 50 -28.27 10.31 33.43
CA ALA A 50 -29.08 11.52 33.28
C ALA A 50 -30.58 11.17 33.17
N ALA A 51 -31.43 11.82 33.99
CA ALA A 51 -32.85 11.48 34.13
C ALA A 51 -33.73 11.74 32.88
N ILE A 52 -33.14 12.21 31.78
CA ILE A 52 -33.77 12.33 30.45
C ILE A 52 -33.56 11.06 29.60
N ASN A 53 -32.54 10.26 29.91
CA ASN A 53 -32.21 9.01 29.22
C ASN A 53 -33.25 7.93 29.56
N GLN A 54 -33.46 7.00 28.63
CA GLN A 54 -34.38 5.90 28.81
C GLN A 54 -33.62 4.58 28.98
N LEU A 55 -33.91 3.86 30.07
CA LEU A 55 -33.41 2.51 30.31
C LEU A 55 -34.47 1.48 29.92
N SER A 56 -34.06 0.34 29.37
CA SER A 56 -34.93 -0.80 29.08
C SER A 56 -34.27 -2.14 29.43
N GLY A 57 -35.09 -3.19 29.58
CA GLY A 57 -34.63 -4.52 30.01
C GLY A 57 -34.26 -4.53 31.49
N LYS A 58 -33.00 -4.88 31.79
CA LYS A 58 -32.41 -4.91 33.15
C LYS A 58 -31.44 -3.75 33.41
N ALA A 59 -31.29 -2.81 32.47
CA ALA A 59 -30.41 -1.67 32.61
C ALA A 59 -30.83 -0.80 33.81
N GLU A 60 -29.89 -0.50 34.71
CA GLU A 60 -30.14 0.21 35.96
C GLU A 60 -29.02 1.22 36.27
N VAL A 61 -29.36 2.31 36.96
CA VAL A 61 -28.36 3.24 37.48
C VAL A 61 -27.73 2.64 38.74
N LYS A 62 -26.40 2.54 38.77
CA LYS A 62 -25.62 2.06 39.92
C LYS A 62 -24.76 3.19 40.49
N ASP A 63 -24.40 3.07 41.75
CA ASP A 63 -23.33 3.85 42.34
C ASP A 63 -21.98 3.28 41.87
N CYS A 64 -21.09 4.16 41.41
CA CYS A 64 -19.72 3.82 41.01
C CYS A 64 -18.74 4.21 42.13
N GLU A 65 -17.77 3.35 42.45
CA GLU A 65 -16.86 3.63 43.57
C GLU A 65 -16.01 4.88 43.32
N LEU A 66 -15.85 5.71 44.36
CA LEU A 66 -15.09 6.98 44.33
C LEU A 66 -13.64 6.85 43.80
N ALA A 67 -13.06 5.66 43.84
CA ALA A 67 -11.71 5.38 43.33
C ALA A 67 -11.66 5.20 41.80
N VAL A 68 -12.79 4.83 41.17
CA VAL A 68 -12.89 4.58 39.72
C VAL A 68 -12.96 5.89 38.92
N GLY A 69 -13.56 6.94 39.51
CA GLY A 69 -13.65 8.27 38.92
C GLY A 69 -14.70 8.43 37.83
N CYS A 70 -15.83 7.70 37.91
CA CYS A 70 -17.02 7.96 37.09
C CYS A 70 -17.56 9.39 37.30
N SER A 71 -18.18 9.98 36.28
CA SER A 71 -19.04 11.15 36.43
C SER A 71 -20.14 10.89 37.46
N GLY A 72 -20.55 11.92 38.22
CA GLY A 72 -21.62 11.80 39.22
C GLY A 72 -21.33 10.83 40.39
N ASN A 73 -20.23 10.07 40.35
CA ASN A 73 -20.03 8.80 41.06
C ASN A 73 -21.12 7.74 40.73
N LYS A 74 -21.60 7.72 39.49
CA LYS A 74 -22.65 6.80 39.02
C LYS A 74 -22.32 6.27 37.63
N LEU A 75 -23.06 5.26 37.22
CA LEU A 75 -23.05 4.71 35.85
C LEU A 75 -24.38 4.02 35.57
N VAL A 76 -24.63 3.66 34.31
CA VAL A 76 -25.71 2.75 33.92
C VAL A 76 -25.12 1.38 33.64
N GLY A 77 -25.56 0.38 34.39
CA GLY A 77 -25.06 -0.98 34.28
C GLY A 77 -26.16 -2.01 34.17
N SER A 78 -25.76 -3.28 34.26
CA SER A 78 -26.68 -4.42 34.12
C SER A 78 -27.38 -4.49 32.76
N LEU A 79 -26.71 -3.96 31.74
CA LEU A 79 -27.06 -4.08 30.33
C LEU A 79 -26.78 -5.53 29.86
N TRP A 80 -27.67 -6.47 30.18
CA TRP A 80 -27.58 -7.85 29.68
C TRP A 80 -28.94 -8.52 29.44
N GLY A 81 -29.02 -9.33 28.39
CA GLY A 81 -30.18 -10.13 28.01
C GLY A 81 -31.45 -9.33 27.70
N GLY A 82 -31.38 -8.40 26.75
CA GLY A 82 -32.51 -7.62 26.21
C GLY A 82 -32.65 -6.24 26.83
N SER A 83 -31.53 -5.59 27.12
CA SER A 83 -31.43 -4.33 27.87
C SER A 83 -30.72 -3.24 27.07
N ALA A 84 -31.06 -1.98 27.35
CA ALA A 84 -30.46 -0.85 26.64
C ALA A 84 -30.46 0.44 27.46
N LEU A 85 -29.55 1.32 27.09
CA LEU A 85 -29.41 2.71 27.51
C LEU A 85 -29.65 3.61 26.29
N GLN A 86 -30.63 4.50 26.35
CA GLN A 86 -30.89 5.47 25.31
C GLN A 86 -30.64 6.89 25.79
N PHE A 87 -29.58 7.50 25.29
CA PHE A 87 -29.29 8.93 25.43
C PHE A 87 -30.30 9.72 24.61
N ASN A 88 -31.07 10.58 25.28
CA ASN A 88 -32.08 11.44 24.66
C ASN A 88 -31.59 12.90 24.65
N ALA A 89 -32.17 13.72 23.78
CA ALA A 89 -31.87 15.15 23.65
C ALA A 89 -30.39 15.49 23.35
N VAL A 90 -29.69 14.63 22.60
CA VAL A 90 -28.27 14.80 22.22
C VAL A 90 -28.14 15.88 21.15
N ASN A 91 -28.09 17.14 21.60
CA ASN A 91 -28.17 18.33 20.75
C ASN A 91 -26.79 18.81 20.27
N VAL A 92 -26.54 18.73 18.95
CA VAL A 92 -25.28 19.19 18.33
C VAL A 92 -25.46 20.44 17.47
N ASP A 93 -24.48 21.35 17.50
CA ASP A 93 -24.58 22.67 16.86
C ASP A 93 -24.57 22.63 15.31
N THR A 94 -24.03 21.57 14.70
CA THR A 94 -23.74 21.45 13.25
C THR A 94 -24.01 20.02 12.78
N LYS A 95 -24.49 19.82 11.54
CA LYS A 95 -24.56 18.47 10.93
C LYS A 95 -23.15 18.01 10.56
N GLY A 96 -22.77 16.79 10.93
CA GLY A 96 -21.50 16.20 10.52
C GLY A 96 -21.18 14.88 11.21
N ILE A 97 -19.99 14.35 10.95
CA ILE A 97 -19.46 13.18 11.67
C ILE A 97 -18.83 13.66 12.97
N TYR A 98 -19.26 13.08 14.07
CA TYR A 98 -18.71 13.30 15.40
C TYR A 98 -17.93 12.08 15.85
N THR A 99 -16.77 12.29 16.45
CA THR A 99 -16.17 11.30 17.34
C THR A 99 -16.95 11.32 18.65
N MET A 100 -17.53 10.19 19.00
CA MET A 100 -18.14 9.89 20.30
C MET A 100 -17.16 9.06 21.12
N THR A 101 -16.57 9.65 22.15
CA THR A 101 -15.78 8.93 23.15
C THR A 101 -16.74 8.37 24.21
N VAL A 102 -16.92 7.06 24.21
CA VAL A 102 -17.70 6.33 25.22
C VAL A 102 -16.81 6.03 26.42
N HIS A 103 -17.23 6.45 27.61
CA HIS A 103 -16.58 6.13 28.87
C HIS A 103 -17.32 4.97 29.54
N TYR A 104 -16.60 3.91 29.94
CA TYR A 104 -17.21 2.64 30.36
C TYR A 104 -16.33 1.84 31.32
N ILE A 105 -16.88 0.75 31.88
CA ILE A 105 -16.19 -0.27 32.67
C ILE A 105 -16.58 -1.65 32.12
N SER A 106 -15.60 -2.51 31.86
CA SER A 106 -15.85 -3.91 31.50
C SER A 106 -14.68 -4.83 31.87
N GLY A 107 -14.78 -5.59 32.97
CA GLY A 107 -13.70 -6.48 33.41
C GLY A 107 -13.45 -7.70 32.50
N ASP A 108 -14.36 -7.98 31.57
CA ASP A 108 -14.21 -8.88 30.43
C ASP A 108 -14.59 -8.16 29.12
N PRO A 109 -14.17 -8.64 27.93
CA PRO A 109 -14.52 -8.00 26.66
C PRO A 109 -16.02 -8.10 26.42
N ARG A 110 -16.66 -6.99 26.04
CA ARG A 110 -18.12 -6.92 25.88
C ARG A 110 -18.48 -5.99 24.76
N SER A 111 -19.42 -6.41 23.93
CA SER A 111 -19.96 -5.56 22.88
C SER A 111 -21.11 -4.70 23.36
N LEU A 112 -21.32 -3.58 22.67
CA LEU A 112 -22.59 -2.85 22.69
C LEU A 112 -22.91 -2.42 21.27
N ALA A 113 -24.19 -2.30 20.97
CA ALA A 113 -24.67 -1.92 19.64
C ALA A 113 -25.24 -0.50 19.68
N VAL A 114 -24.68 0.42 18.90
CA VAL A 114 -25.10 1.83 18.85
C VAL A 114 -26.01 2.09 17.65
N SER A 115 -27.23 2.55 17.89
CA SER A 115 -28.10 3.13 16.85
C SER A 115 -28.30 4.63 17.07
N VAL A 116 -28.36 5.39 15.98
CA VAL A 116 -28.51 6.85 16.00
C VAL A 116 -29.82 7.24 15.34
N ASN A 117 -30.60 8.08 16.01
CA ASN A 117 -31.91 8.60 15.57
C ASN A 117 -32.95 7.52 15.19
N GLY A 118 -32.74 6.27 15.58
CA GLY A 118 -33.60 5.13 15.22
C GLY A 118 -33.38 4.59 13.80
N GLY A 119 -32.23 4.88 13.17
CA GLY A 119 -31.73 4.09 12.05
C GLY A 119 -31.00 2.82 12.54
N GLY A 120 -30.33 2.12 11.62
CA GLY A 120 -29.57 0.91 11.89
C GLY A 120 -28.57 0.99 13.06
N THR A 121 -28.23 -0.18 13.60
CA THR A 121 -27.38 -0.35 14.77
C THR A 121 -26.00 -0.87 14.37
N ASP A 122 -24.95 -0.09 14.64
CA ASP A 122 -23.56 -0.50 14.46
C ASP A 122 -23.06 -1.25 15.71
N HIS A 123 -22.42 -2.40 15.53
CA HIS A 123 -21.95 -3.26 16.63
C HIS A 123 -20.48 -2.99 16.97
N TYR A 124 -20.16 -2.76 18.25
CA TYR A 124 -18.81 -2.43 18.69
C TYR A 124 -18.35 -3.36 19.82
N ASP A 125 -17.32 -4.16 19.56
CA ASP A 125 -16.59 -4.92 20.58
C ASP A 125 -15.72 -3.97 21.42
N LEU A 126 -16.22 -3.54 22.57
CA LEU A 126 -15.44 -2.73 23.50
C LEU A 126 -14.42 -3.64 24.21
N PRO A 127 -13.11 -3.32 24.13
CA PRO A 127 -12.09 -4.13 24.78
C PRO A 127 -12.26 -4.05 26.29
N LYS A 128 -11.86 -5.10 27.00
CA LYS A 128 -11.93 -5.09 28.47
C LYS A 128 -11.11 -3.94 29.06
N THR A 129 -11.64 -3.33 30.11
CA THR A 129 -10.87 -2.53 31.05
C THR A 129 -9.96 -3.45 31.89
N ALA A 130 -9.09 -2.89 32.73
CA ALA A 130 -8.18 -3.71 33.54
C ALA A 130 -8.93 -4.65 34.49
N ASP A 131 -10.03 -4.15 35.06
CA ASP A 131 -10.96 -4.84 35.95
C ASP A 131 -12.32 -4.10 36.00
N TRP A 132 -13.24 -4.59 36.84
CA TRP A 132 -14.54 -3.98 37.13
C TRP A 132 -14.48 -2.69 37.97
N SER A 133 -13.29 -2.18 38.26
CA SER A 133 -13.04 -0.96 39.04
C SER A 133 -12.18 0.06 38.29
N THR A 134 -11.98 -0.14 36.97
CA THR A 134 -11.15 0.71 36.11
C THR A 134 -11.97 1.23 34.94
N ARG A 135 -12.04 2.55 34.77
CA ARG A 135 -12.76 3.19 33.65
C ARG A 135 -11.89 3.24 32.38
N GLY A 136 -12.44 2.74 31.27
CA GLY A 136 -11.88 2.82 29.93
C GLY A 136 -12.57 3.87 29.05
N THR A 137 -12.04 4.05 27.84
CA THR A 137 -12.60 4.91 26.79
C THR A 137 -12.51 4.23 25.43
N TYR A 138 -13.58 4.31 24.65
CA TYR A 138 -13.64 3.77 23.29
C TYR A 138 -14.22 4.83 22.34
N GLU A 139 -13.62 5.03 21.17
CA GLU A 139 -14.06 6.08 20.23
C GLU A 139 -14.84 5.50 19.06
N ILE A 140 -16.04 6.03 18.83
CA ILE A 140 -16.97 5.66 17.77
C ILE A 140 -17.15 6.89 16.87
N GLN A 141 -17.11 6.72 15.54
CA GLN A 141 -17.48 7.79 14.61
C GLN A 141 -18.92 7.59 14.15
N LEU A 142 -19.75 8.63 14.28
CA LEU A 142 -21.16 8.58 13.90
C LEU A 142 -21.64 9.91 13.31
N GLU A 143 -22.59 9.86 12.37
CA GLU A 143 -23.17 11.06 11.77
C GLU A 143 -24.35 11.58 12.62
N LEU A 144 -24.29 12.85 13.01
CA LEU A 144 -25.35 13.53 13.76
C LEU A 144 -25.96 14.64 12.91
N ARG A 145 -27.29 14.76 12.96
CA ARG A 145 -28.01 15.90 12.38
C ARG A 145 -27.88 17.11 13.30
N GLN A 146 -27.87 18.31 12.71
CA GLN A 146 -27.94 19.55 13.47
C GLN A 146 -29.20 19.58 14.36
N GLY A 147 -29.04 20.05 15.60
CA GLY A 147 -30.08 20.00 16.62
C GLY A 147 -30.15 18.64 17.30
N GLU A 148 -31.36 18.21 17.63
CA GLU A 148 -31.59 17.10 18.56
C GLU A 148 -31.39 15.71 17.93
N ASN A 149 -30.58 14.87 18.58
CA ASN A 149 -30.38 13.47 18.25
C ASN A 149 -30.78 12.55 19.41
N VAL A 150 -30.99 11.27 19.08
CA VAL A 150 -31.11 10.16 20.04
C VAL A 150 -29.99 9.17 19.74
N ILE A 151 -29.32 8.64 20.77
CA ILE A 151 -28.29 7.60 20.62
C ILE A 151 -28.63 6.46 21.58
N ARG A 152 -28.84 5.24 21.05
CA ARG A 152 -29.21 4.05 21.83
C ARG A 152 -28.07 3.05 21.83
N PHE A 153 -27.64 2.62 23.02
CA PHE A 153 -26.74 1.50 23.26
C PHE A 153 -27.58 0.30 23.68
N ASP A 154 -27.62 -0.75 22.86
CA ASP A 154 -28.34 -2.00 23.13
C ASP A 154 -27.36 -3.14 23.45
N ASP A 155 -27.79 -4.13 24.22
CA ASP A 155 -27.00 -5.33 24.52
C ASP A 155 -27.24 -6.48 23.51
N GLU A 156 -28.25 -6.36 22.64
CA GLU A 156 -28.64 -7.36 21.64
C GLU A 156 -28.86 -8.79 22.19
N GLY A 157 -29.21 -8.89 23.48
CA GLY A 157 -29.37 -10.15 24.21
C GLY A 157 -28.09 -10.67 24.86
N GLY A 158 -26.95 -10.03 24.64
CA GLY A 158 -25.64 -10.38 25.20
C GLY A 158 -25.39 -9.81 26.60
N TYR A 159 -24.14 -9.42 26.85
CA TYR A 159 -23.71 -8.66 28.03
C TYR A 159 -22.89 -7.48 27.54
N ALA A 160 -23.37 -6.25 27.78
CA ALA A 160 -22.67 -5.03 27.46
C ALA A 160 -21.84 -4.50 28.65
N PRO A 161 -20.92 -3.54 28.42
CA PRO A 161 -20.24 -2.81 29.48
C PRO A 161 -21.19 -2.03 30.39
N ASP A 162 -20.73 -1.70 31.59
CA ASP A 162 -21.37 -0.71 32.45
C ASP A 162 -20.88 0.70 32.02
N ILE A 163 -21.78 1.62 31.65
CA ILE A 163 -21.52 2.86 30.91
C ILE A 163 -21.55 4.09 31.84
N ASP A 164 -20.49 4.90 31.80
CA ASP A 164 -20.33 6.13 32.58
C ASP A 164 -20.97 7.32 31.85
N LYS A 165 -20.48 7.64 30.63
CA LYS A 165 -20.98 8.75 29.82
C LYS A 165 -20.48 8.72 28.38
N ILE A 166 -20.96 9.66 27.55
CA ILE A 166 -20.44 9.92 26.20
C ILE A 166 -19.94 11.37 26.08
N GLU A 167 -18.83 11.57 25.36
CA GLU A 167 -18.32 12.89 24.96
C GLU A 167 -18.30 12.99 23.42
N LEU A 168 -18.93 14.03 22.86
CA LEU A 168 -19.02 14.28 21.42
C LEU A 168 -18.07 15.39 20.97
N LYS A 169 -17.40 15.18 19.84
CA LYS A 169 -16.48 16.12 19.20
C LYS A 169 -16.63 16.10 17.68
N LEU A 170 -16.99 17.24 17.08
CA LEU A 170 -17.10 17.37 15.62
C LEU A 170 -15.74 17.16 14.95
N LEU A 171 -15.70 16.34 13.90
CA LEU A 171 -14.53 16.20 13.03
C LEU A 171 -14.43 17.40 12.08
N ASN A 172 -13.71 18.42 12.52
CA ASN A 172 -13.45 19.63 11.72
C ASN A 172 -12.60 19.29 10.47
N ALA A 173 -13.25 19.19 9.31
CA ALA A 173 -12.58 19.14 8.02
C ALA A 173 -11.76 20.41 7.77
N GLY A 174 -10.56 20.25 7.19
CA GLY A 174 -9.74 21.38 6.74
C GLY A 174 -10.32 22.03 5.47
N PRO A 175 -9.97 23.30 5.17
CA PRO A 175 -10.50 24.01 4.01
C PRO A 175 -9.86 23.53 2.69
N GLY A 176 -10.39 22.41 2.18
CA GLY A 176 -10.24 21.96 0.80
C GLY A 176 -11.60 21.46 0.31
N THR A 177 -12.04 21.92 -0.87
CA THR A 177 -13.26 21.39 -1.51
C THR A 177 -13.02 19.95 -1.93
N ASP A 178 -13.71 18.99 -1.30
CA ASP A 178 -13.48 17.57 -1.56
C ASP A 178 -13.97 17.18 -2.98
N PRO A 179 -13.09 16.73 -3.89
CA PRO A 179 -13.51 16.21 -5.19
C PRO A 179 -14.07 14.78 -5.11
N ASN A 180 -14.18 14.20 -3.92
CA ASN A 180 -14.68 12.84 -3.69
C ASN A 180 -16.08 12.79 -3.05
N GLU A 181 -16.73 13.92 -2.72
CA GLU A 181 -18.16 13.92 -2.37
C GLU A 181 -18.97 13.51 -3.61
N PRO A 182 -19.70 12.37 -3.59
CA PRO A 182 -20.51 11.97 -4.72
C PRO A 182 -21.64 12.99 -4.92
N PRO A 183 -22.09 13.23 -6.17
CA PRO A 183 -23.21 14.12 -6.48
C PRO A 183 -24.41 13.97 -5.53
N ALA A 184 -24.68 15.03 -4.73
CA ALA A 184 -25.84 15.07 -3.86
C ALA A 184 -27.13 15.09 -4.69
N GLY A 185 -27.81 13.95 -4.77
CA GLY A 185 -29.06 13.77 -5.51
C GLY A 185 -29.53 12.32 -5.52
N SER A 186 -30.82 12.12 -5.77
CA SER A 186 -31.41 10.79 -5.95
C SER A 186 -31.19 10.29 -7.38
N GLY A 187 -30.48 9.17 -7.50
CA GLY A 187 -30.32 8.44 -8.76
C GLY A 187 -31.54 7.59 -9.09
N GLN A 188 -31.44 6.83 -10.20
CA GLN A 188 -32.38 5.77 -10.49
C GLN A 188 -31.88 4.46 -9.87
N VAL A 189 -32.66 3.92 -8.94
CA VAL A 189 -32.36 2.67 -8.22
C VAL A 189 -32.89 1.46 -9.01
N TYR A 190 -32.13 0.36 -8.97
CA TYR A 190 -32.50 -0.95 -9.49
C TYR A 190 -32.14 -2.02 -8.45
N GLU A 191 -33.14 -2.71 -7.92
CA GLU A 191 -32.96 -3.79 -6.93
C GLU A 191 -32.32 -5.02 -7.59
N ALA A 192 -31.41 -5.73 -6.89
CA ALA A 192 -30.69 -6.86 -7.46
C ALA A 192 -31.60 -8.06 -7.77
N GLU A 193 -32.63 -8.28 -6.96
CA GLU A 193 -33.65 -9.30 -7.16
C GLU A 193 -34.81 -8.87 -8.08
N GLY A 194 -34.70 -7.70 -8.72
CA GLY A 194 -35.68 -7.17 -9.65
C GLY A 194 -36.03 -8.19 -10.75
N PRO A 195 -37.33 -8.36 -11.10
CA PRO A 195 -37.81 -9.47 -11.94
C PRO A 195 -37.35 -9.40 -13.41
N ASP A 196 -36.76 -8.28 -13.83
CA ASP A 196 -36.12 -8.10 -15.13
C ASP A 196 -34.63 -8.49 -15.13
N ASN A 197 -34.03 -8.80 -13.98
CA ASN A 197 -32.64 -9.23 -13.88
C ASN A 197 -32.52 -10.74 -14.16
N LYS A 198 -31.33 -11.18 -14.58
CA LYS A 198 -31.05 -12.59 -14.84
C LYS A 198 -29.92 -13.09 -13.95
N LEU A 199 -30.19 -14.16 -13.22
CA LEU A 199 -29.18 -14.91 -12.44
C LEU A 199 -28.65 -16.10 -13.25
N ALA A 200 -27.41 -16.51 -12.99
CA ALA A 200 -26.82 -17.73 -13.53
C ALA A 200 -25.79 -18.34 -12.56
N GLY A 201 -25.53 -19.63 -12.69
CA GLY A 201 -24.69 -20.39 -11.76
C GLY A 201 -25.43 -20.67 -10.45
N ASN A 202 -24.75 -20.46 -9.33
CA ASN A 202 -25.27 -20.56 -7.97
C ASN A 202 -26.04 -19.31 -7.51
N SER A 203 -25.89 -18.16 -8.20
CA SER A 203 -26.50 -16.89 -7.84
C SER A 203 -28.00 -17.01 -7.55
N ALA A 204 -28.43 -16.62 -6.36
CA ALA A 204 -29.79 -16.80 -5.88
C ALA A 204 -30.30 -15.59 -5.11
N VAL A 205 -31.59 -15.28 -5.27
CA VAL A 205 -32.28 -14.32 -4.40
C VAL A 205 -32.37 -14.90 -2.98
N LYS A 206 -31.91 -14.13 -2.01
CA LYS A 206 -32.02 -14.40 -0.57
C LYS A 206 -32.92 -13.33 0.06
N SER A 207 -33.66 -13.70 1.10
CA SER A 207 -34.07 -12.70 2.09
C SER A 207 -32.83 -12.25 2.85
N CYS A 208 -32.76 -10.97 3.20
CA CYS A 208 -31.88 -10.53 4.28
C CYS A 208 -32.52 -10.86 5.63
N LYS A 209 -31.81 -10.59 6.73
CA LYS A 209 -32.48 -10.38 8.01
C LYS A 209 -33.22 -9.03 7.99
N ALA A 210 -34.16 -8.80 8.90
CA ALA A 210 -34.92 -7.54 8.90
C ALA A 210 -34.04 -6.35 9.30
N GLU A 211 -33.16 -6.60 10.27
CA GLU A 211 -32.11 -5.75 10.81
C GLU A 211 -30.99 -5.39 9.82
N THR A 212 -30.93 -6.03 8.64
CA THR A 212 -29.94 -5.71 7.58
C THR A 212 -30.31 -4.47 6.76
N GLU A 213 -31.54 -3.97 6.86
CA GLU A 213 -32.08 -2.79 6.13
C GLU A 213 -31.90 -2.79 4.59
N CYS A 214 -31.62 -3.95 3.99
CA CYS A 214 -31.48 -4.08 2.54
C CYS A 214 -32.80 -3.76 1.80
N SER A 215 -32.67 -3.30 0.56
CA SER A 215 -33.80 -2.92 -0.29
C SER A 215 -34.77 -4.09 -0.50
N GLY A 216 -36.08 -3.81 -0.41
CA GLY A 216 -37.12 -4.83 -0.53
C GLY A 216 -37.06 -5.99 0.49
N GLY A 217 -36.15 -5.94 1.48
CA GLY A 217 -35.86 -7.05 2.39
C GLY A 217 -35.12 -8.23 1.74
N LYS A 218 -34.49 -8.02 0.57
CA LYS A 218 -33.84 -9.07 -0.23
C LYS A 218 -32.48 -8.63 -0.77
N LYS A 219 -31.69 -9.62 -1.17
CA LYS A 219 -30.40 -9.46 -1.84
C LYS A 219 -30.18 -10.61 -2.83
N VAL A 220 -29.25 -10.45 -3.76
CA VAL A 220 -28.74 -11.56 -4.57
C VAL A 220 -27.41 -12.00 -3.99
N GLY A 221 -27.38 -13.23 -3.48
CA GLY A 221 -26.20 -13.87 -2.92
C GLY A 221 -25.84 -15.15 -3.66
N ASP A 222 -24.94 -15.96 -3.05
CA ASP A 222 -24.33 -17.15 -3.67
C ASP A 222 -23.65 -16.87 -5.02
N ILE A 223 -23.10 -15.66 -5.18
CA ILE A 223 -22.34 -15.24 -6.38
C ILE A 223 -20.91 -15.82 -6.28
N TRP A 224 -20.76 -17.12 -6.57
CA TRP A 224 -19.48 -17.85 -6.54
C TRP A 224 -19.44 -19.02 -7.54
N GLY A 225 -18.25 -19.42 -7.99
CA GLY A 225 -18.03 -20.60 -8.84
C GLY A 225 -18.41 -20.43 -10.32
N GLY A 226 -18.29 -19.23 -10.89
CA GLY A 226 -18.74 -18.92 -12.26
C GLY A 226 -20.19 -18.47 -12.34
N SER A 227 -20.62 -17.68 -11.37
CA SER A 227 -22.01 -17.25 -11.13
C SER A 227 -22.17 -15.75 -11.38
N THR A 228 -23.34 -15.34 -11.88
CA THR A 228 -23.55 -13.95 -12.32
C THR A 228 -24.92 -13.38 -11.98
N LEU A 229 -24.99 -12.06 -11.86
CA LEU A 229 -26.18 -11.23 -11.75
C LEU A 229 -26.15 -10.21 -12.90
N LEU A 230 -27.11 -10.29 -13.82
CA LEU A 230 -27.24 -9.39 -14.96
C LEU A 230 -28.46 -8.46 -14.79
N PHE A 231 -28.20 -7.18 -14.55
CA PHE A 231 -29.18 -6.11 -14.71
C PHE A 231 -29.40 -5.88 -16.22
N GLN A 232 -30.62 -6.06 -16.73
CA GLN A 232 -30.90 -6.06 -18.18
C GLN A 232 -31.42 -4.73 -18.75
N LYS A 233 -31.92 -3.81 -17.91
CA LYS A 233 -32.65 -2.60 -18.35
C LYS A 233 -32.21 -1.33 -17.61
N VAL A 234 -30.90 -1.11 -17.50
CA VAL A 234 -30.34 0.08 -16.83
C VAL A 234 -30.49 1.29 -17.76
N ALA A 235 -31.45 2.15 -17.46
CA ALA A 235 -31.81 3.30 -18.28
C ALA A 235 -30.87 4.50 -18.04
N ALA A 236 -30.38 5.10 -19.13
CA ALA A 236 -29.63 6.35 -19.13
C ALA A 236 -30.31 7.36 -20.07
N LYS A 237 -30.48 8.60 -19.60
CA LYS A 237 -31.20 9.67 -20.33
C LYS A 237 -30.42 10.22 -21.54
N ALA A 238 -29.10 10.12 -21.48
CA ALA A 238 -28.17 10.49 -22.55
C ALA A 238 -26.99 9.52 -22.53
N GLU A 239 -26.16 9.54 -23.58
CA GLU A 239 -24.86 8.90 -23.52
C GLU A 239 -23.92 9.74 -22.63
N GLY A 240 -23.15 9.07 -21.77
CA GLY A 240 -22.22 9.76 -20.88
C GLY A 240 -21.71 8.88 -19.75
N ILE A 241 -21.05 9.53 -18.81
CA ILE A 241 -20.57 8.92 -17.57
C ILE A 241 -21.68 9.02 -16.51
N TYR A 242 -21.78 8.00 -15.66
CA TYR A 242 -22.74 7.89 -14.58
C TYR A 242 -22.05 7.33 -13.34
N THR A 243 -22.30 7.91 -12.17
CA THR A 243 -21.88 7.32 -10.91
C THR A 243 -22.80 6.12 -10.62
N LEU A 244 -22.21 4.94 -10.52
CA LEU A 244 -22.84 3.71 -10.09
C LEU A 244 -22.47 3.49 -8.62
N LYS A 245 -23.44 3.68 -7.72
CA LYS A 245 -23.33 3.16 -6.36
C LYS A 245 -23.82 1.71 -6.34
N VAL A 246 -23.07 0.83 -5.71
CA VAL A 246 -23.43 -0.56 -5.43
C VAL A 246 -23.66 -0.68 -3.94
N SER A 247 -24.88 -1.03 -3.53
CA SER A 247 -25.15 -1.51 -2.17
C SER A 247 -24.84 -3.00 -2.12
N TYR A 248 -24.00 -3.40 -1.17
CA TYR A 248 -23.44 -4.75 -1.09
C TYR A 248 -23.27 -5.19 0.37
N ILE A 249 -23.14 -6.50 0.59
CA ILE A 249 -22.87 -7.08 1.91
C ILE A 249 -21.72 -8.07 1.77
N SER A 250 -20.66 -7.92 2.57
CA SER A 250 -19.47 -8.77 2.54
C SER A 250 -18.74 -8.77 3.88
N GLY A 251 -19.11 -9.66 4.80
CA GLY A 251 -18.48 -9.80 6.13
C GLY A 251 -17.04 -10.37 6.12
N ASP A 252 -16.46 -10.56 4.94
CA ASP A 252 -15.02 -10.76 4.71
C ASP A 252 -14.62 -10.03 3.40
N PRO A 253 -13.33 -9.73 3.14
CA PRO A 253 -12.92 -8.99 1.94
C PRO A 253 -13.14 -9.80 0.65
N ARG A 254 -14.11 -9.38 -0.17
CA ARG A 254 -14.44 -10.03 -1.46
C ARG A 254 -14.40 -9.05 -2.62
N SER A 255 -14.27 -9.60 -3.82
CA SER A 255 -14.29 -8.85 -5.07
C SER A 255 -15.48 -9.27 -5.92
N PHE A 256 -16.00 -8.34 -6.71
CA PHE A 256 -16.89 -8.65 -7.84
C PHE A 256 -16.29 -8.07 -9.11
N SER A 257 -16.63 -8.65 -10.24
CA SER A 257 -16.30 -8.09 -11.54
C SER A 257 -17.54 -7.52 -12.22
N ILE A 258 -17.45 -6.29 -12.71
CA ILE A 258 -18.53 -5.61 -13.44
C ILE A 258 -18.19 -5.57 -14.93
N ARG A 259 -19.16 -5.91 -15.77
CA ARG A 259 -19.13 -5.63 -17.22
C ARG A 259 -20.36 -4.84 -17.63
N VAL A 260 -20.14 -3.67 -18.22
CA VAL A 260 -21.20 -2.80 -18.75
C VAL A 260 -21.36 -3.05 -20.25
N ASN A 261 -22.57 -3.35 -20.71
CA ASN A 261 -22.86 -3.66 -22.11
C ASN A 261 -21.90 -4.73 -22.69
N ASN A 262 -21.18 -4.38 -23.77
CA ASN A 262 -20.15 -5.20 -24.41
C ASN A 262 -18.73 -4.67 -24.16
N ASN A 263 -18.55 -3.83 -23.15
CA ASN A 263 -17.24 -3.33 -22.74
C ASN A 263 -16.43 -4.47 -22.08
N GLU A 264 -15.21 -4.17 -21.66
CA GLU A 264 -14.38 -5.09 -20.87
C GLU A 264 -15.06 -5.43 -19.52
N LYS A 265 -14.68 -6.58 -18.95
CA LYS A 265 -15.01 -6.93 -17.56
C LYS A 265 -13.91 -6.37 -16.65
N GLU A 266 -14.29 -5.62 -15.62
CA GLU A 266 -13.37 -5.01 -14.67
C GLU A 266 -13.63 -5.52 -13.25
N THR A 267 -12.58 -5.96 -12.56
CA THR A 267 -12.66 -6.39 -11.16
C THR A 267 -12.58 -5.21 -10.20
N TYR A 268 -13.42 -5.24 -9.18
CA TYR A 268 -13.54 -4.28 -8.09
C TYR A 268 -13.48 -5.01 -6.75
N SER A 269 -12.71 -4.47 -5.81
CA SER A 269 -12.51 -5.03 -4.47
C SER A 269 -13.02 -4.01 -3.44
N PRO A 270 -14.33 -3.97 -3.15
CA PRO A 270 -14.85 -3.13 -2.08
C PRO A 270 -14.25 -3.54 -0.72
N PRO A 271 -14.24 -2.63 0.28
CA PRO A 271 -13.96 -3.00 1.66
C PRO A 271 -14.90 -4.10 2.17
N ALA A 272 -14.52 -4.82 3.22
CA ALA A 272 -15.47 -5.65 3.94
C ALA A 272 -16.52 -4.76 4.64
N THR A 273 -17.77 -5.23 4.71
CA THR A 273 -18.78 -4.70 5.62
C THR A 273 -18.52 -5.24 7.03
N ALA A 274 -19.04 -4.57 8.06
CA ALA A 274 -18.77 -4.94 9.46
C ALA A 274 -19.09 -6.43 9.75
N ASN A 275 -20.13 -6.97 9.14
CA ASN A 275 -20.47 -8.40 9.14
C ASN A 275 -21.33 -8.77 7.91
N TRP A 276 -21.84 -10.01 7.88
CA TRP A 276 -22.67 -10.59 6.81
C TRP A 276 -24.14 -10.11 6.77
N ASP A 277 -24.48 -9.18 7.65
CA ASP A 277 -25.81 -8.60 7.84
C ASP A 277 -25.78 -7.05 7.80
N THR A 278 -24.65 -6.43 7.43
CA THR A 278 -24.49 -4.96 7.27
C THR A 278 -24.38 -4.58 5.80
N VAL A 279 -25.18 -3.63 5.32
CA VAL A 279 -25.07 -3.08 3.95
C VAL A 279 -24.01 -1.99 3.87
N GLY A 280 -22.96 -2.22 3.07
CA GLY A 280 -22.01 -1.21 2.64
C GLY A 280 -22.40 -0.57 1.30
N VAL A 281 -21.79 0.57 0.98
CA VAL A 281 -21.96 1.26 -0.32
C VAL A 281 -20.60 1.49 -0.97
N PHE A 282 -20.43 1.02 -2.21
CA PHE A 282 -19.21 1.20 -3.00
C PHE A 282 -19.54 1.96 -4.28
N SER A 283 -18.80 3.04 -4.57
CA SER A 283 -19.13 3.97 -5.66
C SER A 283 -18.05 4.00 -6.74
N ILE A 284 -18.46 3.78 -7.99
CA ILE A 284 -17.61 3.81 -9.19
C ILE A 284 -18.27 4.65 -10.30
N GLU A 285 -17.56 4.91 -11.39
CA GLU A 285 -18.17 5.46 -12.61
C GLU A 285 -18.25 4.45 -13.73
N VAL A 286 -19.34 4.51 -14.49
CA VAL A 286 -19.62 3.66 -15.66
C VAL A 286 -20.04 4.53 -16.85
N GLN A 287 -19.57 4.18 -18.04
CA GLN A 287 -20.05 4.81 -19.28
C GLN A 287 -21.33 4.09 -19.75
N LEU A 288 -22.42 4.82 -19.84
CA LEU A 288 -23.71 4.33 -20.33
C LEU A 288 -24.08 4.98 -21.67
N GLN A 289 -24.70 4.20 -22.55
CA GLN A 289 -25.28 4.66 -23.82
C GLN A 289 -26.69 5.21 -23.57
N ALA A 290 -27.14 6.16 -24.40
CA ALA A 290 -28.51 6.67 -24.33
C ALA A 290 -29.54 5.54 -24.53
N GLY A 291 -30.52 5.43 -23.63
CA GLY A 291 -31.51 4.34 -23.64
C GLY A 291 -31.17 3.24 -22.64
N SER A 292 -31.28 1.97 -23.07
CA SER A 292 -31.17 0.81 -22.18
C SER A 292 -29.78 0.18 -22.24
N ASN A 293 -29.19 -0.04 -21.07
CA ASN A 293 -27.87 -0.65 -20.88
C ASN A 293 -28.00 -1.95 -20.07
N THR A 294 -26.98 -2.79 -20.14
CA THR A 294 -26.83 -3.96 -19.26
C THR A 294 -25.63 -3.79 -18.33
N ILE A 295 -25.75 -4.30 -17.10
CA ILE A 295 -24.65 -4.34 -16.12
C ILE A 295 -24.60 -5.76 -15.53
N LEU A 296 -23.50 -6.47 -15.80
CA LEU A 296 -23.24 -7.82 -15.34
C LEU A 296 -22.28 -7.79 -14.15
N PHE A 297 -22.72 -8.30 -12.99
CA PHE A 297 -21.87 -8.71 -11.88
C PHE A 297 -21.50 -10.19 -12.06
N ASP A 298 -20.23 -10.51 -11.80
CA ASP A 298 -19.57 -11.78 -12.15
C ASP A 298 -18.48 -12.07 -11.10
N ASP A 299 -18.43 -13.29 -10.57
CA ASP A 299 -17.53 -13.68 -9.46
C ASP A 299 -16.06 -13.92 -9.88
N ASP A 300 -15.80 -14.01 -11.19
CA ASP A 300 -14.53 -14.42 -11.81
C ASP A 300 -13.94 -15.74 -11.26
N GLY A 301 -14.81 -16.65 -10.81
CA GLY A 301 -14.45 -17.93 -10.18
C GLY A 301 -14.11 -17.85 -8.68
N GLY A 302 -14.27 -16.69 -8.05
CA GLY A 302 -14.06 -16.49 -6.62
C GLY A 302 -15.34 -16.63 -5.79
N TRP A 303 -15.38 -15.87 -4.69
CA TRP A 303 -16.61 -15.53 -3.96
C TRP A 303 -16.78 -14.02 -4.02
N SER A 304 -17.95 -13.54 -4.43
CA SER A 304 -18.30 -12.12 -4.38
C SER A 304 -19.07 -11.74 -3.11
N PRO A 305 -19.18 -10.43 -2.83
CA PRO A 305 -20.23 -9.89 -1.98
C PRO A 305 -21.63 -10.31 -2.44
N ASP A 306 -22.60 -10.32 -1.52
CA ASP A 306 -24.00 -10.26 -1.91
C ASP A 306 -24.31 -8.85 -2.42
N ILE A 307 -25.14 -8.72 -3.45
CA ILE A 307 -25.57 -7.43 -4.00
C ILE A 307 -27.02 -7.15 -3.58
N ASP A 308 -27.24 -5.98 -2.99
CA ASP A 308 -28.56 -5.47 -2.57
C ASP A 308 -29.24 -4.74 -3.75
N LYS A 309 -28.62 -3.65 -4.21
CA LYS A 309 -29.13 -2.81 -5.31
C LYS A 309 -28.01 -2.01 -5.97
N ILE A 310 -28.35 -1.40 -7.10
CA ILE A 310 -27.53 -0.37 -7.73
C ILE A 310 -28.29 0.95 -7.85
N GLU A 311 -27.61 2.07 -7.63
CA GLU A 311 -28.12 3.43 -7.90
C GLU A 311 -27.30 4.08 -9.01
N ILE A 312 -27.97 4.55 -10.07
CA ILE A 312 -27.37 5.25 -11.20
C ILE A 312 -27.64 6.75 -11.09
N ILE A 313 -26.60 7.53 -10.83
CA ILE A 313 -26.65 9.00 -10.75
C ILE A 313 -26.00 9.59 -12.00
N SER A 314 -26.68 10.52 -12.67
CA SER A 314 -26.15 11.22 -13.83
C SER A 314 -25.05 12.20 -13.38
N SER A 315 -23.83 12.08 -13.91
CA SER A 315 -22.67 12.91 -13.52
C SER A 315 -22.72 14.34 -14.10
N GLN A 316 -23.89 15.00 -14.06
CA GLN A 316 -24.03 16.42 -14.39
C GLN A 316 -23.71 17.35 -13.20
N ALA A 317 -23.51 16.81 -12.00
CA ALA A 317 -22.90 17.53 -10.90
C ALA A 317 -21.37 17.56 -11.06
N PRO A 318 -20.69 18.56 -10.48
CA PRO A 318 -19.36 18.94 -10.94
C PRO A 318 -18.23 18.09 -10.33
N GLY A 319 -17.85 17.03 -11.02
CA GLY A 319 -16.41 16.81 -11.19
C GLY A 319 -15.82 18.09 -11.80
N GLU A 320 -14.77 18.66 -11.20
CA GLU A 320 -14.12 19.87 -11.71
C GLU A 320 -13.89 19.73 -13.22
N ASN A 321 -14.49 20.62 -14.02
CA ASN A 321 -14.39 20.55 -15.48
C ASN A 321 -12.90 20.65 -15.87
N PRO A 322 -12.24 19.56 -16.32
CA PRO A 322 -10.80 19.52 -16.44
C PRO A 322 -10.42 20.33 -17.67
N GLY A 323 -9.96 21.57 -17.42
CA GLY A 323 -9.96 22.65 -18.40
C GLY A 323 -9.19 22.37 -19.69
N ASP A 324 -9.50 23.15 -20.73
CA ASP A 324 -8.72 23.12 -21.96
C ASP A 324 -7.30 23.63 -21.71
N VAL A 325 -6.33 22.97 -22.36
CA VAL A 325 -4.89 23.14 -22.22
C VAL A 325 -4.19 23.16 -23.58
N ASP A 326 -4.96 23.27 -24.66
CA ASP A 326 -4.41 23.55 -25.98
C ASP A 326 -3.73 24.93 -26.02
N GLY A 327 -2.68 25.03 -26.83
CA GLY A 327 -1.88 26.25 -26.94
C GLY A 327 -0.81 26.48 -25.86
N ILE A 328 -0.59 25.57 -24.88
CA ILE A 328 0.54 25.68 -23.93
C ILE A 328 1.89 25.85 -24.66
N GLY A 329 2.06 25.21 -25.82
CA GLY A 329 3.25 25.34 -26.67
C GLY A 329 3.48 26.71 -27.31
N ASN A 330 2.53 27.66 -27.21
CA ASN A 330 2.58 28.98 -27.83
C ASN A 330 3.48 29.98 -27.08
N ILE A 331 4.67 29.55 -26.64
CA ILE A 331 5.62 30.34 -25.84
C ILE A 331 6.33 31.48 -26.60
N GLY A 332 5.93 31.75 -27.85
CA GLY A 332 6.45 32.83 -28.68
C GLY A 332 7.81 32.54 -29.33
N LYS A 333 8.44 33.59 -29.89
CA LYS A 333 9.75 33.49 -30.55
C LYS A 333 10.87 33.20 -29.54
N GLN A 334 11.85 32.42 -29.96
CA GLN A 334 13.12 32.24 -29.24
C GLN A 334 13.83 33.60 -29.08
N ILE A 335 14.41 33.85 -27.90
CA ILE A 335 15.19 35.05 -27.55
C ILE A 335 16.62 34.74 -27.09
N ASP A 336 16.89 33.54 -26.56
CA ASP A 336 18.23 33.07 -26.19
C ASP A 336 18.31 31.53 -26.34
N SER A 337 19.51 30.95 -26.45
CA SER A 337 19.70 29.50 -26.37
C SER A 337 21.13 29.14 -25.92
N SER A 338 21.24 28.06 -25.14
CA SER A 338 22.51 27.49 -24.68
C SER A 338 22.53 25.97 -24.85
N LYS A 339 23.74 25.39 -24.88
CA LYS A 339 23.97 23.94 -24.94
C LYS A 339 24.82 23.46 -23.78
N PHE A 340 24.45 22.30 -23.24
CA PHE A 340 25.08 21.64 -22.10
C PHE A 340 25.27 20.15 -22.47
N GLY A 341 26.40 19.83 -23.12
CA GLY A 341 26.58 18.52 -23.74
C GLY A 341 25.64 18.34 -24.94
N SER A 342 24.86 17.25 -24.95
CA SER A 342 23.75 17.05 -25.89
C SER A 342 22.52 17.92 -25.59
N ILE A 343 22.39 18.42 -24.36
CA ILE A 343 21.18 19.11 -23.90
C ILE A 343 21.13 20.52 -24.50
N LYS A 344 20.01 20.86 -25.13
CA LYS A 344 19.68 22.20 -25.63
C LYS A 344 18.68 22.85 -24.69
N VAL A 345 18.90 24.13 -24.38
CA VAL A 345 17.93 24.99 -23.70
C VAL A 345 17.66 26.19 -24.61
N GLU A 346 16.39 26.54 -24.78
CA GLU A 346 15.96 27.68 -25.60
C GLU A 346 15.02 28.53 -24.75
N GLN A 347 15.37 29.80 -24.52
CA GLN A 347 14.47 30.74 -23.89
C GLN A 347 13.64 31.43 -24.97
N HIS A 348 12.34 31.56 -24.74
CA HIS A 348 11.40 32.25 -25.62
C HIS A 348 10.81 33.48 -24.92
N LYS A 349 10.05 34.30 -25.65
CA LYS A 349 9.34 35.47 -25.09
C LYS A 349 8.50 35.11 -23.86
N SER A 350 7.83 33.97 -23.91
CA SER A 350 6.76 33.56 -22.98
C SER A 350 6.96 32.13 -22.46
N GLY A 351 8.21 31.66 -22.39
CA GLY A 351 8.51 30.31 -21.89
C GLY A 351 9.93 29.83 -22.17
N VAL A 352 10.15 28.53 -21.98
CA VAL A 352 11.43 27.85 -22.20
C VAL A 352 11.21 26.44 -22.75
N THR A 353 12.08 25.98 -23.67
CA THR A 353 12.20 24.57 -24.05
C THR A 353 13.49 23.98 -23.47
N LEU A 354 13.43 22.71 -23.04
CA LEU A 354 14.56 21.94 -22.53
C LEU A 354 14.55 20.57 -23.22
N SER A 355 15.61 20.19 -23.95
CA SER A 355 15.63 18.92 -24.70
C SER A 355 17.00 18.27 -24.73
N ASN A 356 17.05 16.93 -24.62
CA ASN A 356 18.27 16.13 -24.81
C ASN A 356 18.31 15.38 -26.16
N GLY A 357 17.33 15.61 -27.04
CA GLY A 357 17.18 14.92 -28.32
C GLY A 357 16.33 13.64 -28.28
N VAL A 358 15.98 13.12 -27.09
CA VAL A 358 15.01 12.03 -26.92
C VAL A 358 13.64 12.60 -26.53
N TYR A 359 13.63 13.52 -25.56
CA TYR A 359 12.46 14.26 -25.12
C TYR A 359 12.67 15.78 -25.19
N LYS A 360 11.57 16.51 -25.05
CA LYS A 360 11.52 17.97 -24.91
C LYS A 360 10.47 18.34 -23.86
N ILE A 361 10.90 19.08 -22.85
CA ILE A 361 10.03 19.76 -21.89
C ILE A 361 9.75 21.16 -22.43
N ILE A 362 8.50 21.59 -22.39
CA ILE A 362 8.07 22.96 -22.66
C ILE A 362 7.46 23.50 -21.36
N TYR A 363 7.87 24.70 -20.95
CA TYR A 363 7.25 25.43 -19.86
C TYR A 363 6.79 26.81 -20.35
N ASN A 364 5.53 27.16 -20.07
CA ASN A 364 4.92 28.42 -20.47
C ASN A 364 4.90 29.39 -19.27
N THR A 365 5.57 30.54 -19.38
CA THR A 365 5.67 31.52 -18.29
C THR A 365 4.56 32.57 -18.27
N GLU A 366 3.58 32.48 -19.18
CA GLU A 366 2.34 33.26 -19.13
C GLU A 366 1.19 32.48 -18.46
N SER A 367 1.27 31.14 -18.36
CA SER A 367 0.25 30.28 -17.70
C SER A 367 0.73 29.40 -16.56
N GLY A 368 2.04 29.30 -16.31
CA GLY A 368 2.62 28.45 -15.26
C GLY A 368 2.46 26.94 -15.51
N LEU A 369 2.03 26.56 -16.71
CA LEU A 369 1.82 25.18 -17.14
C LEU A 369 2.97 24.66 -18.01
N SER A 370 3.16 23.35 -17.96
CA SER A 370 4.15 22.64 -18.78
C SER A 370 3.53 21.53 -19.65
N ALA A 371 4.28 21.12 -20.66
CA ALA A 371 3.97 20.03 -21.56
C ALA A 371 5.25 19.23 -21.89
N PHE A 372 5.11 17.92 -22.08
CA PHE A 372 6.22 16.99 -22.31
C PHE A 372 6.04 16.25 -23.63
N GLU A 373 7.07 16.30 -24.48
CA GLU A 373 7.11 15.62 -25.78
C GLU A 373 8.19 14.55 -25.84
N TRP A 374 7.89 13.41 -26.47
CA TRP A 374 8.85 12.42 -26.94
C TRP A 374 8.63 12.19 -28.43
N ASN A 375 9.71 12.06 -29.22
CA ASN A 375 9.64 11.82 -30.67
C ASN A 375 8.74 12.82 -31.45
N ASN A 376 8.70 14.09 -31.01
CA ASN A 376 7.81 15.16 -31.52
C ASN A 376 6.30 14.91 -31.36
N LYS A 377 5.89 14.00 -30.46
CA LYS A 377 4.51 13.88 -29.99
C LYS A 377 4.39 14.44 -28.58
N THR A 378 3.39 15.29 -28.32
CA THR A 378 3.01 15.68 -26.96
C THR A 378 2.35 14.51 -26.27
N ILE A 379 3.02 13.96 -25.25
CA ILE A 379 2.50 12.83 -24.45
C ILE A 379 1.74 13.34 -23.24
N ALA A 380 2.11 14.51 -22.71
CA ALA A 380 1.46 15.12 -21.56
C ALA A 380 1.41 16.66 -21.71
N LYS A 381 0.29 17.30 -21.36
CA LYS A 381 0.04 18.75 -21.42
C LYS A 381 -0.83 19.21 -20.25
N GLY A 382 -0.56 20.42 -19.73
CA GLY A 382 -1.31 20.97 -18.59
C GLY A 382 -0.69 20.69 -17.22
N LEU A 383 0.61 20.37 -17.17
CA LEU A 383 1.28 19.92 -15.94
C LEU A 383 1.74 21.11 -15.08
N TYR A 384 1.44 21.05 -13.79
CA TYR A 384 1.85 22.01 -12.78
C TYR A 384 2.29 21.28 -11.48
N SER A 385 2.59 22.02 -10.42
CA SER A 385 2.92 21.45 -9.10
C SER A 385 2.05 22.09 -8.01
N SER A 386 1.72 21.37 -6.94
CA SER A 386 0.95 21.92 -5.81
C SER A 386 1.51 21.51 -4.45
N ILE A 387 1.04 22.17 -3.38
CA ILE A 387 1.36 21.87 -1.99
C ILE A 387 0.17 22.23 -1.11
N GLN A 388 -0.14 21.41 -0.11
CA GLN A 388 -1.11 21.76 0.93
C GLN A 388 -0.38 22.38 2.14
N LEU A 389 -0.79 23.58 2.54
CA LEU A 389 -0.37 24.24 3.78
C LEU A 389 -1.62 24.48 4.65
N ASP A 390 -1.84 25.72 5.09
CA ASP A 390 -3.13 26.24 5.57
C ASP A 390 -4.23 26.15 4.47
N LYS A 391 -3.81 26.29 3.22
CA LYS A 391 -4.61 26.11 1.99
C LYS A 391 -3.78 25.42 0.91
N GLN A 392 -4.44 24.93 -0.15
CA GLN A 392 -3.73 24.44 -1.34
C GLN A 392 -3.13 25.61 -2.12
N LEU A 393 -1.87 25.47 -2.53
CA LEU A 393 -1.19 26.39 -3.46
C LEU A 393 -0.82 25.63 -4.75
N ASP A 394 -1.31 26.08 -5.89
CA ASP A 394 -0.99 25.54 -7.23
C ASP A 394 -0.01 26.47 -7.96
N SER A 395 1.07 25.95 -8.54
CA SER A 395 2.11 26.76 -9.22
C SER A 395 1.55 27.64 -10.34
N LYS A 396 0.51 27.17 -11.04
CA LYS A 396 -0.19 27.86 -12.13
C LYS A 396 -0.97 29.12 -11.69
N ASN A 397 -1.25 29.27 -10.40
CA ASN A 397 -2.05 30.37 -9.85
C ASN A 397 -1.18 31.56 -9.38
N TYR A 398 0.14 31.38 -9.29
CA TYR A 398 1.09 32.41 -8.85
C TYR A 398 1.21 33.55 -9.89
N ALA A 399 1.40 34.78 -9.41
CA ALA A 399 1.44 35.97 -10.28
C ALA A 399 2.69 36.10 -11.18
N GLU A 400 3.81 35.47 -10.84
CA GLU A 400 5.03 35.43 -11.67
C GLU A 400 5.54 33.99 -11.84
N HIS A 401 5.92 33.60 -13.06
CA HIS A 401 6.63 32.34 -13.34
C HIS A 401 8.00 32.64 -13.99
N LEU A 402 9.09 32.48 -13.25
CA LEU A 402 10.41 33.03 -13.63
C LEU A 402 11.43 31.96 -14.01
N PHE A 403 11.82 31.92 -15.29
CA PHE A 403 13.00 31.19 -15.79
C PHE A 403 14.24 32.11 -15.86
N SER A 404 15.45 31.57 -15.73
CA SER A 404 16.68 32.29 -16.04
C SER A 404 17.81 31.38 -16.51
N MET A 405 18.31 31.62 -17.74
CA MET A 405 19.46 30.90 -18.32
C MET A 405 20.71 30.93 -17.42
N LYS A 406 20.88 32.01 -16.63
CA LYS A 406 22.01 32.21 -15.71
C LYS A 406 21.92 31.37 -14.42
N LYS A 407 20.76 30.76 -14.13
CA LYS A 407 20.53 29.90 -12.95
C LYS A 407 20.63 28.40 -13.25
N ILE A 408 21.01 28.01 -14.48
CA ILE A 408 21.14 26.60 -14.86
C ILE A 408 22.39 26.00 -14.20
N GLU A 409 22.20 24.98 -13.38
CA GLU A 409 23.29 24.26 -12.72
C GLU A 409 23.71 23.07 -13.60
N LYS A 410 25.02 22.80 -13.71
CA LYS A 410 25.53 21.55 -14.29
C LYS A 410 25.58 20.48 -13.21
N ILE A 411 25.05 19.29 -13.47
CA ILE A 411 25.01 18.16 -12.53
C ILE A 411 25.78 16.97 -13.08
N ASN A 412 26.37 16.20 -12.16
CA ASN A 412 27.02 14.92 -12.42
C ASN A 412 26.81 14.04 -11.17
N ASP A 413 25.67 13.38 -11.11
CA ASP A 413 25.23 12.53 -10.00
C ASP A 413 25.19 11.04 -10.41
N GLY A 414 24.49 10.19 -9.66
CA GLY A 414 24.37 8.76 -9.95
C GLY A 414 23.71 8.43 -11.30
N HIS A 415 22.81 9.30 -11.79
CA HIS A 415 22.20 9.17 -13.12
C HIS A 415 23.16 9.63 -14.24
N GLY A 416 24.21 10.37 -13.88
CA GLY A 416 25.27 10.82 -14.77
C GLY A 416 25.23 12.32 -15.05
N LYS A 417 25.68 12.72 -16.25
CA LYS A 417 25.84 14.13 -16.65
C LYS A 417 24.54 14.75 -17.11
N GLY A 418 24.27 15.95 -16.64
CA GLY A 418 23.06 16.69 -16.96
C GLY A 418 23.07 18.16 -16.56
N ILE A 419 21.89 18.75 -16.56
CA ILE A 419 21.61 20.06 -15.96
C ILE A 419 20.43 19.99 -15.00
N ARG A 420 20.43 20.87 -13.99
CA ARG A 420 19.25 21.23 -13.20
C ARG A 420 18.75 22.60 -13.64
N VAL A 421 17.46 22.69 -13.90
CA VAL A 421 16.75 23.91 -14.32
C VAL A 421 15.63 24.19 -13.34
N THR A 422 15.53 25.44 -12.88
CA THR A 422 14.55 25.86 -11.89
C THR A 422 13.66 26.96 -12.47
N ILE A 423 12.35 26.80 -12.34
CA ILE A 423 11.35 27.86 -12.50
C ILE A 423 10.97 28.35 -11.11
N GLU A 424 11.07 29.66 -10.85
CA GLU A 424 10.64 30.28 -9.59
C GLU A 424 9.26 30.91 -9.76
N ASN A 425 8.25 30.32 -9.10
CA ASN A 425 6.89 30.87 -9.02
C ASN A 425 6.79 31.81 -7.80
N ARG A 426 6.23 33.02 -7.99
CA ARG A 426 6.18 34.06 -6.95
C ARG A 426 4.86 34.83 -6.94
N GLU A 427 4.43 35.18 -5.73
CA GLU A 427 3.24 35.97 -5.45
C GLU A 427 3.46 36.71 -4.12
N SER A 428 2.94 37.92 -3.98
CA SER A 428 3.14 38.72 -2.78
C SER A 428 2.35 38.15 -1.59
N GLY A 429 3.06 37.65 -0.59
CA GLY A 429 2.49 37.05 0.62
C GLY A 429 2.50 35.53 0.66
N LEU A 430 2.81 34.86 -0.45
CA LEU A 430 2.97 33.40 -0.51
C LEU A 430 4.46 32.99 -0.36
N PRO A 431 4.74 31.74 0.08
CA PRO A 431 6.09 31.17 -0.03
C PRO A 431 6.48 30.98 -1.51
N THR A 432 7.78 31.13 -1.81
CA THR A 432 8.30 30.96 -3.18
C THR A 432 8.31 29.48 -3.56
N MET A 433 7.63 29.12 -4.64
CA MET A 433 7.54 27.73 -5.12
C MET A 433 8.45 27.52 -6.34
N LYS A 434 9.50 26.72 -6.16
CA LYS A 434 10.41 26.30 -7.23
C LYS A 434 9.94 24.98 -7.83
N GLN A 435 9.78 24.96 -9.16
CA GLN A 435 9.65 23.72 -9.93
C GLN A 435 11.03 23.40 -10.54
N ILE A 436 11.52 22.19 -10.34
CA ILE A 436 12.90 21.80 -10.60
C ILE A 436 12.91 20.60 -11.56
N TYR A 437 13.59 20.76 -12.70
CA TYR A 437 13.76 19.73 -13.71
C TYR A 437 15.24 19.32 -13.79
N GLN A 438 15.55 18.02 -13.66
CA GLN A 438 16.89 17.46 -13.90
C GLN A 438 16.88 16.65 -15.19
N ILE A 439 17.72 17.07 -16.15
CA ILE A 439 17.76 16.56 -17.52
C ILE A 439 19.16 16.02 -17.78
N TYR A 440 19.25 14.82 -18.34
CA TYR A 440 20.50 14.09 -18.50
C TYR A 440 20.83 13.84 -19.98
N GLU A 441 22.12 13.84 -20.32
CA GLU A 441 22.60 13.86 -21.71
C GLU A 441 22.10 12.68 -22.58
N ARG A 442 21.77 11.54 -21.96
CA ARG A 442 21.54 10.26 -22.67
C ARG A 442 20.42 9.38 -22.11
N LEU A 443 19.62 9.90 -21.17
CA LEU A 443 18.55 9.13 -20.54
C LEU A 443 17.21 9.36 -21.24
N PRO A 444 16.31 8.35 -21.31
CA PRO A 444 14.97 8.50 -21.89
C PRO A 444 13.98 9.23 -20.95
N TYR A 445 14.40 9.50 -19.72
CA TYR A 445 13.64 10.18 -18.68
C TYR A 445 14.31 11.47 -18.18
N PHE A 446 13.53 12.32 -17.53
CA PHE A 446 13.99 13.39 -16.64
C PHE A 446 13.50 13.11 -15.21
N LEU A 447 14.05 13.85 -14.24
CA LEU A 447 13.46 13.94 -12.90
C LEU A 447 12.77 15.30 -12.73
N ILE A 448 11.61 15.33 -12.09
CA ILE A 448 10.93 16.53 -11.63
C ILE A 448 10.81 16.52 -10.10
N SER A 449 11.07 17.66 -9.46
CA SER A 449 10.80 17.87 -8.04
C SER A 449 10.41 19.33 -7.76
N GLN A 450 9.94 19.59 -6.55
CA GLN A 450 9.46 20.88 -6.11
C GLN A 450 10.16 21.27 -4.80
N GLN A 451 10.48 22.55 -4.64
CA GLN A 451 10.91 23.13 -3.38
C GLN A 451 10.03 24.33 -3.04
N VAL A 452 9.60 24.46 -1.79
CA VAL A 452 8.82 25.61 -1.33
C VAL A 452 9.55 26.26 -0.18
N THR A 453 9.90 27.55 -0.33
CA THR A 453 10.69 28.33 0.62
C THR A 453 9.82 29.42 1.24
N GLY A 454 9.63 29.35 2.56
CA GLY A 454 8.94 30.36 3.37
C GLY A 454 9.89 31.39 3.98
N LYS A 455 9.33 32.43 4.60
CA LYS A 455 10.06 33.26 5.58
C LYS A 455 10.12 32.54 6.93
N ASP A 456 8.97 31.99 7.31
CA ASP A 456 8.75 31.23 8.54
C ASP A 456 8.89 29.71 8.29
N ILE A 457 8.74 28.91 9.34
CA ILE A 457 8.75 27.44 9.24
C ILE A 457 7.44 26.97 8.57
N LEU A 458 7.57 26.29 7.44
CA LEU A 458 6.46 25.62 6.77
C LEU A 458 6.24 24.22 7.38
N SER A 459 5.04 23.67 7.19
CA SER A 459 4.66 22.32 7.59
C SER A 459 3.67 21.74 6.59
N THR A 460 3.96 20.57 6.02
CA THR A 460 3.06 19.88 5.08
C THR A 460 3.22 18.37 5.12
N ASN A 461 2.14 17.65 4.81
CA ASN A 461 2.11 16.23 4.50
C ASN A 461 1.46 15.92 3.14
N ASP A 462 1.42 16.89 2.23
CA ASP A 462 0.97 16.70 0.85
C ASP A 462 1.69 17.70 -0.06
N MET A 463 2.65 17.18 -0.83
CA MET A 463 3.52 17.97 -1.70
C MET A 463 3.69 17.29 -3.07
N ALA A 464 3.13 17.91 -4.10
CA ALA A 464 2.90 17.29 -5.40
C ALA A 464 3.71 17.98 -6.52
N PRO A 465 4.91 17.46 -6.88
CA PRO A 465 5.72 18.07 -7.93
C PRO A 465 5.11 17.91 -9.33
N LEU A 466 4.19 16.97 -9.54
CA LEU A 466 3.53 16.72 -10.82
C LEU A 466 2.01 16.53 -10.64
N VAL A 467 1.25 17.50 -11.15
CA VAL A 467 -0.21 17.56 -11.08
C VAL A 467 -0.78 17.86 -12.47
N LEU A 468 -1.90 17.24 -12.80
CA LEU A 468 -2.70 17.42 -14.00
C LEU A 468 -4.18 17.46 -13.63
N ASN A 469 -4.92 18.41 -14.21
CA ASN A 469 -6.38 18.49 -14.14
C ASN A 469 -6.90 19.13 -15.43
N ALA A 470 -6.84 18.38 -16.55
CA ALA A 470 -7.13 18.88 -17.90
C ALA A 470 -7.58 17.77 -18.85
N LYS A 471 -8.63 18.01 -19.66
CA LYS A 471 -9.23 16.96 -20.49
C LYS A 471 -8.24 16.41 -21.52
N GLY A 472 -8.04 15.09 -21.51
CA GLY A 472 -7.08 14.42 -22.39
C GLY A 472 -5.65 14.89 -22.19
N GLY A 473 -5.31 15.31 -20.97
CA GLY A 473 -4.01 15.90 -20.62
C GLY A 473 -2.83 14.94 -20.68
N ILE A 474 -3.04 13.62 -20.61
CA ILE A 474 -2.06 12.61 -21.03
C ILE A 474 -2.64 11.75 -22.14
N ASP A 475 -1.95 11.71 -23.27
CA ASP A 475 -2.27 10.93 -24.46
C ASP A 475 -1.01 10.16 -24.89
N ILE A 476 -1.01 8.84 -24.70
CA ILE A 476 0.12 7.98 -25.06
C ILE A 476 0.20 7.68 -26.58
N GLY A 477 -0.68 8.24 -27.39
CA GLY A 477 -0.62 8.15 -28.85
C GLY A 477 -0.88 6.76 -29.43
N SER A 478 -1.49 5.87 -28.64
CA SER A 478 -2.11 4.60 -29.02
C SER A 478 -3.40 4.43 -28.20
N TYR A 479 -4.35 3.63 -28.69
CA TYR A 479 -5.71 3.54 -28.15
C TYR A 479 -6.30 2.11 -28.24
N SER A 480 -5.44 1.08 -28.27
CA SER A 480 -5.87 -0.31 -28.50
C SER A 480 -6.20 -1.05 -27.20
N ASP A 481 -5.30 -1.00 -26.21
CA ASP A 481 -5.46 -1.71 -24.93
C ASP A 481 -4.80 -0.88 -23.80
N ASN A 482 -5.36 0.32 -23.56
CA ASN A 482 -4.75 1.32 -22.69
C ASN A 482 -5.03 1.04 -21.20
N ARG A 483 -3.95 0.83 -20.44
CA ARG A 483 -3.94 0.47 -19.00
C ARG A 483 -3.23 1.51 -18.15
N VAL A 484 -3.56 1.50 -16.86
CA VAL A 484 -2.79 2.14 -15.79
C VAL A 484 -2.46 1.08 -14.75
N LEU A 485 -1.17 0.98 -14.40
CA LEU A 485 -0.70 0.06 -13.36
C LEU A 485 -0.86 0.69 -11.97
N VAL A 486 -1.60 0.00 -11.11
CA VAL A 486 -1.65 0.23 -9.67
C VAL A 486 -0.69 -0.75 -8.99
N ALA A 487 0.25 -0.22 -8.19
CA ALA A 487 1.22 -0.97 -7.41
C ALA A 487 0.92 -0.84 -5.91
N PRO A 488 1.02 -1.94 -5.12
CA PRO A 488 0.94 -1.89 -3.67
C PRO A 488 2.18 -1.24 -3.06
N PHE A 489 2.06 -0.75 -1.83
CA PHE A 489 3.17 -0.17 -1.07
C PHE A 489 4.18 -1.24 -0.62
N ASP A 490 3.70 -2.40 -0.20
CA ASP A 490 4.51 -3.51 0.33
C ASP A 490 4.19 -4.84 -0.39
N ASN A 491 4.15 -5.94 0.36
CA ASN A 491 3.81 -7.29 -0.12
C ASN A 491 2.87 -7.99 0.88
N ASP A 492 2.10 -7.22 1.65
CA ASP A 492 1.30 -7.67 2.78
C ASP A 492 -0.20 -7.70 2.45
N ALA A 493 -1.04 -8.12 3.40
CA ALA A 493 -2.51 -8.12 3.33
C ALA A 493 -3.09 -8.79 2.06
N TRP A 494 -2.36 -9.76 1.49
CA TRP A 494 -2.65 -10.39 0.18
C TRP A 494 -2.75 -9.42 -1.01
N SER A 495 -2.11 -8.26 -0.90
CA SER A 495 -2.11 -7.21 -1.92
C SER A 495 -1.61 -7.69 -3.28
N ARG A 496 -2.24 -7.17 -4.34
CA ARG A 496 -2.00 -7.48 -5.75
C ARG A 496 -1.71 -6.21 -6.54
N TYR A 497 -0.87 -6.33 -7.56
CA TYR A 497 -0.76 -5.32 -8.60
C TYR A 497 -1.97 -5.39 -9.54
N GLN A 498 -2.41 -4.25 -10.06
CA GLN A 498 -3.62 -4.16 -10.88
C GLN A 498 -3.38 -3.40 -12.19
N ALA A 499 -3.60 -4.04 -13.34
CA ALA A 499 -3.66 -3.37 -14.64
C ALA A 499 -5.09 -2.90 -14.94
N ARG A 500 -5.48 -1.77 -14.35
CA ARG A 500 -6.80 -1.13 -14.56
C ARG A 500 -6.89 -0.55 -15.97
N THR A 501 -8.10 -0.46 -16.55
CA THR A 501 -8.31 0.30 -17.79
C THR A 501 -8.11 1.79 -17.56
N ILE A 502 -7.52 2.50 -18.53
CA ILE A 502 -7.31 3.95 -18.45
C ILE A 502 -8.63 4.74 -18.33
N ASN A 503 -9.75 4.15 -18.78
CA ASN A 503 -11.07 4.76 -18.78
C ASN A 503 -11.79 4.72 -17.42
N THR A 504 -11.04 4.60 -16.31
CA THR A 504 -11.57 4.76 -14.96
C THR A 504 -11.72 6.26 -14.66
N SER A 505 -12.92 6.82 -14.83
CA SER A 505 -13.16 8.27 -14.69
C SER A 505 -13.28 8.74 -13.24
N LEU A 506 -13.83 7.92 -12.34
CA LEU A 506 -13.88 8.15 -10.89
C LEU A 506 -13.03 7.11 -10.16
N ASN A 507 -11.95 7.57 -9.53
CA ASN A 507 -11.02 6.73 -8.77
C ASN A 507 -11.45 6.59 -7.29
N ASN A 508 -12.02 7.63 -6.69
CA ASN A 508 -12.39 7.71 -5.26
C ASN A 508 -11.24 7.32 -4.29
N ASN A 509 -9.99 7.46 -4.74
CA ASN A 509 -8.76 7.01 -4.07
C ASN A 509 -8.63 5.48 -3.90
N ASN A 510 -9.56 4.68 -4.42
CA ASN A 510 -9.50 3.21 -4.38
C ASN A 510 -8.32 2.64 -5.20
N TYR A 511 -7.79 3.41 -6.15
CA TYR A 511 -6.75 3.00 -7.10
C TYR A 511 -5.57 3.99 -7.13
N VAL A 512 -5.20 4.55 -5.97
CA VAL A 512 -3.93 5.28 -5.82
C VAL A 512 -2.77 4.29 -5.89
N SER A 513 -1.82 4.53 -6.80
CA SER A 513 -0.64 3.67 -6.94
C SER A 513 0.49 4.11 -6.02
N SER A 514 1.17 3.16 -5.37
CA SER A 514 2.30 3.43 -4.46
C SER A 514 3.62 3.50 -5.21
N GLU A 515 4.39 4.58 -5.00
CA GLU A 515 5.74 4.86 -5.51
C GLU A 515 5.93 4.88 -7.05
N LEU A 516 5.15 4.15 -7.84
CA LEU A 516 5.27 4.07 -9.30
C LEU A 516 3.93 3.84 -9.99
N THR A 517 3.87 4.19 -11.27
CA THR A 517 2.83 3.72 -12.20
C THR A 517 3.40 3.61 -13.61
N ALA A 518 2.72 2.83 -14.44
CA ALA A 518 2.90 2.80 -15.89
C ALA A 518 1.54 3.05 -16.54
N ILE A 519 1.49 3.97 -17.50
CA ILE A 519 0.33 4.30 -18.32
C ILE A 519 0.66 3.88 -19.75
N TYR A 520 0.09 2.78 -20.25
CA TYR A 520 0.60 2.07 -21.43
C TYR A 520 -0.51 1.42 -22.25
N ASP A 521 -0.29 1.30 -23.56
CA ASP A 521 -1.07 0.43 -24.43
C ASP A 521 -0.40 -0.94 -24.42
N ASN A 522 -1.05 -1.97 -23.88
CA ASN A 522 -0.49 -3.31 -23.89
C ASN A 522 -0.28 -3.84 -25.32
N THR A 523 -1.10 -3.45 -26.30
CA THR A 523 -0.99 -3.93 -27.68
C THR A 523 0.33 -3.49 -28.32
N SER A 524 0.60 -2.19 -28.39
CA SER A 524 1.87 -1.68 -28.93
C SER A 524 3.05 -1.70 -27.95
N ARG A 525 2.77 -1.89 -26.64
CA ARG A 525 3.66 -1.71 -25.49
C ARG A 525 4.20 -0.29 -25.27
N ASN A 526 3.79 0.70 -26.07
CA ASN A 526 4.11 2.10 -25.82
C ASN A 526 3.58 2.53 -24.44
N GLY A 527 4.37 3.25 -23.64
CA GLY A 527 3.91 3.70 -22.32
C GLY A 527 4.77 4.74 -21.63
N LEU A 528 4.09 5.56 -20.82
CA LEU A 528 4.65 6.55 -19.91
C LEU A 528 4.84 5.91 -18.53
N VAL A 529 6.06 5.89 -18.01
CA VAL A 529 6.39 5.41 -16.65
C VAL A 529 6.71 6.61 -15.78
N ILE A 530 6.11 6.64 -14.59
CA ILE A 530 6.21 7.72 -13.61
C ILE A 530 6.43 7.11 -12.22
N GLY A 531 7.34 7.64 -11.42
CA GLY A 531 7.52 7.17 -10.05
C GLY A 531 8.64 7.86 -9.28
N SER A 532 8.69 7.65 -7.97
CA SER A 532 9.68 8.22 -7.05
C SER A 532 11.06 7.55 -7.17
N VAL A 533 12.11 8.36 -7.03
CA VAL A 533 13.51 7.89 -6.94
C VAL A 533 14.22 8.28 -5.63
N THR A 534 13.50 8.91 -4.69
CA THR A 534 14.03 9.36 -3.40
C THR A 534 13.09 8.99 -2.26
N HIS A 535 13.59 8.21 -1.31
CA HIS A 535 12.83 7.56 -0.24
C HIS A 535 13.34 7.96 1.14
N ASP A 536 13.55 9.26 1.37
CA ASP A 536 14.12 9.80 2.61
C ASP A 536 13.06 10.10 3.68
N LYS A 537 11.86 10.54 3.27
CA LYS A 537 10.77 11.00 4.16
C LYS A 537 9.38 10.59 3.71
N TRP A 538 9.16 10.56 2.41
CA TRP A 538 7.83 10.50 1.83
C TRP A 538 7.42 9.07 1.49
N LYS A 539 6.17 8.74 1.76
CA LYS A 539 5.40 7.75 1.00
C LYS A 539 4.82 8.47 -0.20
N THR A 540 5.02 7.97 -1.42
CA THR A 540 4.58 8.63 -2.65
C THR A 540 3.33 7.97 -3.21
N GLY A 541 2.26 8.77 -3.36
CA GLY A 541 1.01 8.34 -3.97
C GLY A 541 0.87 8.86 -5.39
N ILE A 542 0.21 8.08 -6.24
CA ILE A 542 -0.15 8.46 -7.60
C ILE A 542 -1.66 8.27 -7.81
N TYR A 543 -2.42 9.34 -7.63
CA TYR A 543 -3.83 9.41 -8.02
C TYR A 543 -3.91 9.66 -9.52
N TRP A 544 -4.90 9.06 -10.18
CA TRP A 544 -5.15 9.22 -11.62
C TRP A 544 -6.63 9.03 -11.94
N SER A 545 -7.14 9.65 -13.01
CA SER A 545 -8.41 9.26 -13.62
C SER A 545 -8.47 9.62 -15.11
N GLY A 546 -9.28 8.91 -15.89
CA GLY A 546 -9.28 8.99 -17.35
C GLY A 546 -10.58 8.60 -18.05
N SER A 547 -10.68 9.01 -19.31
CA SER A 547 -11.76 8.75 -20.26
C SER A 547 -11.20 8.83 -21.69
N ASP A 548 -11.96 8.40 -22.69
CA ASP A 548 -11.61 8.61 -24.11
C ASP A 548 -10.18 8.09 -24.47
N ASN A 549 -9.75 7.01 -23.81
CA ASN A 549 -8.42 6.39 -23.84
C ASN A 549 -7.24 7.28 -23.40
N ARG A 550 -7.50 8.28 -22.54
CA ARG A 550 -6.55 9.29 -22.03
C ARG A 550 -6.71 9.50 -20.51
N LEU A 551 -5.74 10.12 -19.85
CA LEU A 551 -5.95 10.65 -18.50
C LEU A 551 -6.43 12.11 -18.54
N ASN A 552 -7.37 12.42 -17.64
CA ASN A 552 -7.89 13.75 -17.36
C ASN A 552 -7.30 14.32 -16.06
N LYS A 553 -7.01 13.46 -15.07
CA LYS A 553 -6.38 13.82 -13.80
C LYS A 553 -5.16 12.95 -13.52
N LEU A 554 -4.12 13.54 -12.93
CA LEU A 554 -2.96 12.87 -12.36
C LEU A 554 -2.46 13.72 -11.17
N LYS A 555 -2.16 13.12 -10.02
CA LYS A 555 -1.44 13.77 -8.94
C LYS A 555 -0.40 12.80 -8.39
N VAL A 556 0.88 13.12 -8.59
CA VAL A 556 2.01 12.43 -7.96
C VAL A 556 2.46 13.27 -6.78
N TYR A 557 2.39 12.73 -5.57
CA TYR A 557 2.60 13.49 -4.34
C TYR A 557 3.32 12.69 -3.27
N GLY A 558 4.25 13.35 -2.56
CA GLY A 558 4.69 12.87 -1.25
C GLY A 558 3.62 13.18 -0.22
N GLY A 559 3.23 12.20 0.59
CA GLY A 559 2.14 12.33 1.55
C GLY A 559 1.17 11.16 1.63
N PHE A 560 1.46 10.04 0.95
CA PHE A 560 0.50 8.94 0.86
C PHE A 560 0.36 8.17 2.18
N SER A 561 -0.89 7.86 2.49
CA SER A 561 -1.33 7.19 3.70
C SER A 561 -2.67 6.54 3.36
N SER A 562 -2.82 5.25 3.62
CA SER A 562 -4.09 4.55 3.43
C SER A 562 -4.14 3.28 4.30
N PRO A 563 -5.20 3.07 5.11
CA PRO A 563 -5.39 1.83 5.86
C PRO A 563 -5.41 0.57 4.99
N THR A 564 -5.71 0.68 3.69
CA THR A 564 -5.80 -0.45 2.74
C THR A 564 -4.59 -0.60 1.82
N SER A 565 -3.56 0.23 1.98
CA SER A 565 -2.35 0.17 1.14
C SER A 565 -1.05 0.35 1.91
N THR A 566 -0.98 1.34 2.80
CA THR A 566 0.21 1.59 3.65
C THR A 566 0.00 1.16 5.11
N HIS A 567 -1.20 0.66 5.43
CA HIS A 567 -1.72 0.27 6.74
C HIS A 567 -1.78 1.40 7.79
N ASP A 568 -1.47 2.64 7.39
CA ASP A 568 -1.52 3.80 8.27
C ASP A 568 -2.96 4.22 8.57
N THR A 569 -3.35 4.20 9.86
CA THR A 569 -4.66 4.67 10.34
C THR A 569 -4.68 6.17 10.68
N ILE A 570 -3.56 6.88 10.48
CA ILE A 570 -3.42 8.33 10.68
C ILE A 570 -2.70 8.95 9.46
N PRO A 571 -2.93 10.24 9.14
CA PRO A 571 -2.29 10.88 7.99
C PRO A 571 -0.75 10.88 8.04
N HIS A 572 -0.13 10.96 6.85
CA HIS A 572 1.33 11.06 6.69
C HIS A 572 1.96 12.15 7.56
N GLY A 573 3.13 11.86 8.16
CA GLY A 573 3.82 12.76 9.06
C GLY A 573 4.23 14.07 8.40
N LYS A 574 3.94 15.21 9.05
CA LYS A 574 4.21 16.53 8.46
C LYS A 574 5.70 16.85 8.46
N VAL A 575 6.28 16.89 7.27
CA VAL A 575 7.63 17.42 7.03
C VAL A 575 7.62 18.92 7.33
N THR A 576 8.66 19.41 8.01
CA THR A 576 8.77 20.83 8.42
C THR A 576 10.10 21.48 8.03
N GLY A 577 10.08 22.80 7.85
CA GLY A 577 11.29 23.61 7.63
C GLY A 577 11.02 24.92 6.90
N THR A 578 12.01 25.82 6.86
CA THR A 578 11.94 27.06 6.05
C THR A 578 12.09 26.80 4.55
N THR A 579 12.55 25.61 4.15
CA THR A 579 12.43 25.08 2.80
C THR A 579 12.10 23.59 2.88
N ILE A 580 10.98 23.20 2.28
CA ILE A 580 10.55 21.79 2.16
C ILE A 580 10.79 21.34 0.70
N THR A 581 11.10 20.06 0.51
CA THR A 581 11.34 19.44 -0.81
C THR A 581 10.46 18.21 -0.97
N SER A 582 9.84 18.06 -2.15
CA SER A 582 9.02 16.91 -2.52
C SER A 582 9.87 15.64 -2.75
N PRO A 583 9.26 14.46 -2.99
CA PRO A 583 9.96 13.39 -3.69
C PRO A 583 10.51 13.88 -5.04
N GLN A 584 11.58 13.26 -5.51
CA GLN A 584 12.00 13.38 -6.91
C GLN A 584 11.29 12.31 -7.75
N ILE A 585 10.61 12.74 -8.79
CA ILE A 585 9.77 11.89 -9.64
C ILE A 585 10.43 11.72 -11.01
N LEU A 586 10.74 10.48 -11.38
CA LEU A 586 11.09 10.10 -12.73
C LEU A 586 9.87 10.22 -13.65
N VAL A 587 10.08 10.78 -14.84
CA VAL A 587 9.08 10.79 -15.93
C VAL A 587 9.77 10.39 -17.24
N GLY A 588 9.35 9.29 -17.85
CA GLY A 588 9.91 8.79 -19.11
C GLY A 588 8.88 8.03 -19.94
N TYR A 589 8.89 8.22 -21.26
CA TYR A 589 8.04 7.50 -22.21
C TYR A 589 8.88 6.56 -23.09
N TYR A 590 8.39 5.34 -23.27
CA TYR A 590 9.11 4.21 -23.84
C TYR A 590 8.26 3.51 -24.91
N SER A 591 8.90 2.91 -25.91
CA SER A 591 8.24 2.02 -26.88
C SER A 591 7.91 0.64 -26.32
N ASP A 592 8.37 0.33 -25.10
CA ASP A 592 8.02 -0.86 -24.34
C ASP A 592 8.03 -0.48 -22.86
N TYR A 593 6.85 -0.32 -22.25
CA TYR A 593 6.69 0.11 -20.86
C TYR A 593 7.47 -0.77 -19.87
N ARG A 594 7.72 -2.04 -20.23
CA ARG A 594 8.53 -2.99 -19.45
C ARG A 594 9.99 -2.53 -19.35
N GLN A 595 10.55 -1.98 -20.42
CA GLN A 595 11.87 -1.35 -20.41
C GLN A 595 11.86 -0.05 -19.59
N GLY A 596 10.72 0.63 -19.52
CA GLY A 596 10.51 1.78 -18.64
C GLY A 596 10.53 1.43 -17.16
N LEU A 597 9.91 0.31 -16.77
CA LEU A 597 9.96 -0.22 -15.40
C LEU A 597 11.36 -0.75 -15.04
N GLU A 598 12.04 -1.43 -15.97
CA GLU A 598 13.46 -1.79 -15.84
C GLU A 598 14.34 -0.52 -15.65
N SER A 599 14.07 0.56 -16.39
CA SER A 599 14.75 1.85 -16.24
C SER A 599 14.39 2.60 -14.95
N PHE A 600 13.19 2.40 -14.40
CA PHE A 600 12.77 2.96 -13.11
C PHE A 600 13.52 2.31 -11.94
N GLY A 601 13.69 0.99 -11.98
CA GLY A 601 14.53 0.27 -11.03
C GLY A 601 15.99 0.74 -11.09
N GLN A 602 16.56 0.90 -12.29
CA GLN A 602 17.91 1.42 -12.47
C GLN A 602 18.06 2.89 -12.01
N ALA A 603 17.02 3.71 -12.16
CA ALA A 603 17.02 5.09 -11.64
C ALA A 603 17.03 5.12 -10.11
N ASN A 604 16.27 4.25 -9.45
CA ASN A 604 16.32 4.08 -8.00
C ASN A 604 17.69 3.57 -7.53
N ALA A 605 18.25 2.57 -8.21
CA ALA A 605 19.58 2.04 -7.91
C ALA A 605 20.72 3.07 -8.08
N ALA A 606 20.52 4.10 -8.92
CA ALA A 606 21.44 5.21 -9.09
C ALA A 606 21.43 6.20 -7.90
N VAL A 607 20.32 6.30 -7.16
CA VAL A 607 20.21 7.11 -5.93
C VAL A 607 20.60 6.29 -4.70
N ALA A 608 20.08 5.07 -4.59
CA ALA A 608 20.26 4.17 -3.46
C ALA A 608 20.64 2.75 -3.97
N PRO A 609 21.94 2.47 -4.18
CA PRO A 609 22.39 1.17 -4.70
C PRO A 609 22.00 -0.01 -3.78
N PRO A 610 21.72 -1.21 -4.33
CA PRO A 610 21.36 -2.38 -3.54
C PRO A 610 22.46 -2.84 -2.58
N LEU A 611 22.09 -3.60 -1.55
CA LEU A 611 23.03 -4.02 -0.51
C LEU A 611 24.20 -4.85 -1.07
N ALA A 612 25.40 -4.31 -0.95
CA ALA A 612 26.62 -4.96 -1.41
C ALA A 612 27.06 -6.10 -0.47
N PHE A 613 27.11 -7.33 -1.01
CA PHE A 613 27.67 -8.54 -0.39
C PHE A 613 29.09 -8.30 0.16
N LYS A 614 29.29 -8.57 1.46
CA LYS A 614 30.55 -8.39 2.20
C LYS A 614 30.93 -9.65 2.99
N HIS A 615 32.08 -9.63 3.65
CA HIS A 615 32.56 -10.58 4.68
C HIS A 615 32.38 -12.09 4.43
N GLY A 616 32.28 -12.54 3.18
CA GLY A 616 32.13 -13.94 2.81
C GLY A 616 30.70 -14.41 2.52
N VAL A 617 29.68 -13.54 2.65
CA VAL A 617 28.29 -13.83 2.27
C VAL A 617 28.27 -14.32 0.80
N PRO A 618 27.76 -15.54 0.53
CA PRO A 618 27.85 -16.14 -0.81
C PRO A 618 27.22 -15.29 -1.91
N LYS A 619 28.00 -15.05 -2.99
CA LYS A 619 27.51 -14.40 -4.21
C LYS A 619 26.85 -15.39 -5.15
N GLY A 620 25.52 -15.38 -5.16
CA GLY A 620 24.65 -16.23 -5.96
C GLY A 620 23.28 -16.38 -5.30
N VAL A 621 22.28 -16.78 -6.07
CA VAL A 621 20.96 -17.23 -5.61
C VAL A 621 21.09 -18.12 -4.37
N PRO A 622 20.49 -17.77 -3.22
CA PRO A 622 20.42 -18.67 -2.08
C PRO A 622 19.47 -19.83 -2.43
N VAL A 623 19.97 -21.06 -2.30
CA VAL A 623 19.24 -22.32 -2.52
C VAL A 623 19.13 -23.04 -1.18
N GLY A 624 17.98 -23.63 -0.84
CA GLY A 624 17.81 -24.18 0.50
C GLY A 624 16.41 -24.62 0.90
N TRP A 625 16.14 -24.53 2.19
CA TRP A 625 14.85 -24.82 2.80
C TRP A 625 14.53 -23.82 3.91
N ASN A 626 13.24 -23.56 4.14
CA ASN A 626 12.68 -22.74 5.21
C ASN A 626 11.66 -23.57 5.99
N SER A 627 11.49 -23.36 7.30
CA SER A 627 10.59 -24.20 8.10
C SER A 627 9.13 -23.77 8.18
N TRP A 628 8.74 -22.59 7.67
CA TRP A 628 7.40 -22.03 7.88
C TRP A 628 6.30 -22.93 7.34
N GLY A 629 6.17 -23.06 6.01
CA GLY A 629 5.16 -23.90 5.36
C GLY A 629 5.26 -25.41 5.62
N ALA A 630 6.35 -25.87 6.23
CA ALA A 630 6.56 -27.26 6.66
C ALA A 630 6.02 -27.55 8.07
N TYR A 631 6.23 -26.62 9.02
CA TYR A 631 6.12 -26.91 10.45
C TYR A 631 5.44 -25.84 11.30
N GLU A 632 5.34 -24.58 10.85
CA GLU A 632 4.63 -23.51 11.56
C GLU A 632 5.03 -23.48 13.07
N SER A 633 4.07 -23.60 14.00
CA SER A 633 4.30 -23.65 15.45
C SER A 633 5.05 -24.89 15.96
N ASP A 634 5.10 -25.97 15.19
CA ASP A 634 5.61 -27.27 15.61
C ASP A 634 7.11 -27.44 15.34
N LEU A 635 7.85 -26.36 15.08
CA LEU A 635 9.29 -26.41 14.83
C LEU A 635 10.05 -26.99 16.04
N SER A 636 10.95 -27.94 15.78
CA SER A 636 11.76 -28.60 16.81
C SER A 636 13.17 -28.93 16.32
N TYR A 637 14.09 -29.15 17.25
CA TYR A 637 15.48 -29.52 16.95
C TYR A 637 15.58 -30.78 16.07
N ASP A 638 14.83 -31.85 16.41
CA ASP A 638 14.88 -33.12 15.66
C ASP A 638 14.36 -32.97 14.23
N LYS A 639 13.35 -32.10 14.01
CA LYS A 639 12.88 -31.73 12.67
C LYS A 639 13.98 -31.04 11.86
N VAL A 640 14.69 -30.06 12.45
CA VAL A 640 15.81 -29.37 11.79
C VAL A 640 16.95 -30.33 11.43
N VAL A 641 17.27 -31.29 12.31
CA VAL A 641 18.26 -32.35 12.03
C VAL A 641 17.80 -33.25 10.88
N ALA A 642 16.55 -33.73 10.91
CA ALA A 642 15.99 -34.59 9.87
C ALA A 642 15.98 -33.91 8.50
N VAL A 643 15.64 -32.61 8.44
CA VAL A 643 15.72 -31.80 7.21
C VAL A 643 17.16 -31.69 6.72
N SER A 644 18.11 -31.33 7.60
CA SER A 644 19.52 -31.20 7.22
C SER A 644 20.06 -32.49 6.61
N ASP A 645 19.80 -33.64 7.26
CA ASP A 645 20.23 -34.96 6.78
C ASP A 645 19.51 -35.38 5.48
N PHE A 646 18.21 -35.09 5.35
CA PHE A 646 17.45 -35.38 4.12
C PHE A 646 18.01 -34.57 2.94
N PHE A 647 18.25 -33.27 3.11
CA PHE A 647 18.82 -32.42 2.07
C PHE A 647 20.25 -32.85 1.73
N LYS A 648 21.05 -33.25 2.74
CA LYS A 648 22.42 -33.76 2.53
C LYS A 648 22.45 -35.03 1.70
N LYS A 649 21.53 -35.96 1.99
CA LYS A 649 21.44 -37.28 1.37
C LYS A 649 20.83 -37.25 -0.03
N ASN A 650 19.78 -36.46 -0.25
CA ASN A 650 18.92 -36.59 -1.43
C ASN A 650 18.98 -35.42 -2.42
N LEU A 651 19.32 -34.19 -1.98
CA LEU A 651 19.11 -32.97 -2.78
C LEU A 651 20.41 -32.19 -3.07
N GLN A 652 21.25 -31.90 -2.07
CA GLN A 652 22.41 -31.00 -2.18
C GLN A 652 23.38 -31.40 -3.32
N LYS A 653 23.66 -32.69 -3.47
CA LYS A 653 24.54 -33.24 -4.51
C LYS A 653 23.83 -33.47 -5.85
N ASN A 654 22.50 -33.51 -5.84
CA ASN A 654 21.65 -33.81 -6.99
C ASN A 654 21.08 -32.49 -7.56
N SER A 655 21.99 -31.60 -7.93
CA SER A 655 21.75 -30.27 -8.51
C SER A 655 20.98 -29.23 -7.66
N PHE A 656 20.51 -29.53 -6.44
CA PHE A 656 19.87 -28.54 -5.57
C PHE A 656 20.90 -27.87 -4.64
N SER A 657 21.82 -27.09 -5.21
CA SER A 657 22.76 -26.24 -4.47
C SER A 657 23.37 -25.14 -5.36
N ASN A 658 23.78 -24.01 -4.79
CA ASN A 658 24.52 -22.97 -5.51
C ASN A 658 26.01 -23.03 -5.16
N LYS A 659 26.85 -23.51 -6.09
CA LYS A 659 28.30 -23.72 -5.87
C LYS A 659 28.57 -24.57 -4.60
N GLY A 660 27.71 -25.54 -4.32
CA GLY A 660 27.73 -26.39 -3.13
C GLY A 660 26.99 -25.84 -1.91
N ASN A 661 26.70 -24.54 -1.85
CA ASN A 661 25.95 -23.92 -0.75
C ASN A 661 24.48 -24.35 -0.78
N VAL A 662 23.96 -24.69 0.39
CA VAL A 662 22.54 -24.95 0.68
C VAL A 662 22.25 -24.33 2.04
N TYR A 663 21.18 -23.54 2.14
CA TYR A 663 20.73 -22.95 3.40
C TYR A 663 19.65 -23.81 4.07
N ILE A 664 19.69 -23.93 5.40
CA ILE A 664 18.61 -24.49 6.21
C ILE A 664 18.17 -23.36 7.16
N ASN A 665 17.02 -22.76 6.85
CA ASN A 665 16.50 -21.58 7.54
C ASN A 665 15.45 -21.99 8.57
N LEU A 666 15.65 -21.56 9.82
CA LEU A 666 14.67 -21.71 10.89
C LEU A 666 13.70 -20.52 10.85
N ASP A 667 12.42 -20.88 10.80
CA ASP A 667 11.19 -20.08 10.76
C ASP A 667 11.03 -19.03 11.87
N SER A 668 9.87 -18.37 11.90
CA SER A 668 9.19 -18.11 13.19
C SER A 668 9.08 -19.41 14.02
N TYR A 669 8.95 -19.27 15.35
CA TYR A 669 9.05 -20.35 16.34
C TYR A 669 10.43 -21.04 16.42
N TRP A 670 11.51 -20.40 15.94
CA TRP A 670 12.88 -20.86 16.22
C TRP A 670 13.20 -20.88 17.72
N ASP A 671 12.51 -20.06 18.50
CA ASP A 671 12.60 -19.92 19.95
C ASP A 671 11.88 -21.05 20.73
N ASN A 672 11.20 -21.98 20.04
CA ASN A 672 10.90 -23.31 20.58
C ASN A 672 12.17 -24.11 20.93
N LEU A 673 13.32 -23.79 20.32
CA LEU A 673 14.60 -24.45 20.57
C LEU A 673 15.39 -23.70 21.65
N SER A 674 15.96 -24.43 22.61
CA SER A 674 16.88 -23.84 23.60
C SER A 674 18.12 -23.23 22.94
N GLU A 675 18.80 -22.33 23.66
CA GLU A 675 20.05 -21.74 23.21
C GLU A 675 21.13 -22.79 22.86
N GLU A 676 21.15 -23.92 23.56
CA GLU A 676 22.00 -25.08 23.26
C GLU A 676 21.55 -25.80 21.99
N GLN A 677 20.25 -25.98 21.80
CA GLN A 677 19.69 -26.62 20.60
C GLN A 677 19.92 -25.79 19.34
N LEU A 678 19.81 -24.47 19.40
CA LEU A 678 20.17 -23.56 18.30
C LEU A 678 21.66 -23.70 17.95
N LYS A 679 22.55 -23.64 18.95
CA LYS A 679 24.00 -23.87 18.77
C LYS A 679 24.33 -25.30 18.27
N GLN A 680 23.50 -26.29 18.57
CA GLN A 680 23.65 -27.65 18.06
C GLN A 680 23.14 -27.77 16.61
N ALA A 681 22.04 -27.13 16.27
CA ALA A 681 21.48 -27.11 14.92
C ALA A 681 22.50 -26.54 13.92
N VAL A 682 23.12 -25.39 14.23
CA VAL A 682 24.19 -24.81 13.40
C VAL A 682 25.37 -25.80 13.23
N LYS A 683 25.75 -26.55 14.28
CA LYS A 683 26.81 -27.57 14.18
C LYS A 683 26.43 -28.74 13.27
N VAL A 684 25.18 -29.20 13.29
CA VAL A 684 24.68 -30.28 12.40
C VAL A 684 24.63 -29.80 10.96
N ILE A 685 24.03 -28.64 10.71
CA ILE A 685 23.92 -28.00 9.39
C ILE A 685 25.33 -27.79 8.78
N ASN A 686 26.25 -27.21 9.55
CA ASN A 686 27.62 -26.97 9.08
C ASN A 686 28.43 -28.28 8.91
N LYS A 687 28.22 -29.31 9.75
CA LYS A 687 28.79 -30.66 9.55
C LYS A 687 28.28 -31.31 8.26
N ASN A 688 27.01 -31.06 7.92
CA ASN A 688 26.44 -31.42 6.63
C ASN A 688 26.89 -30.50 5.49
N GLY A 689 27.81 -29.55 5.70
CA GLY A 689 28.29 -28.65 4.65
C GLY A 689 27.17 -27.80 4.04
N GLN A 690 26.19 -27.45 4.86
CA GLN A 690 25.12 -26.50 4.59
C GLN A 690 25.42 -25.21 5.38
N LYS A 691 24.55 -24.22 5.29
CA LYS A 691 24.61 -22.94 6.03
C LYS A 691 23.34 -22.74 6.84
N ALA A 692 23.46 -22.31 8.09
CA ALA A 692 22.30 -22.08 8.93
C ALA A 692 21.71 -20.69 8.67
N GLY A 693 20.37 -20.61 8.59
CA GLY A 693 19.62 -19.35 8.58
C GLY A 693 18.59 -19.27 9.70
N ILE A 694 18.14 -18.05 9.99
CA ILE A 694 17.25 -17.72 11.11
C ILE A 694 16.21 -16.68 10.68
N TYR A 695 15.23 -16.43 11.54
CA TYR A 695 14.14 -15.47 11.34
C TYR A 695 14.11 -14.42 12.46
N TYR A 696 13.65 -13.20 12.16
CA TYR A 696 13.29 -12.24 13.20
C TYR A 696 12.31 -11.16 12.72
N GLY A 697 11.32 -10.80 13.55
CA GLY A 697 10.46 -9.63 13.36
C GLY A 697 10.94 -8.46 14.23
N PRO A 698 11.75 -7.51 13.72
CA PRO A 698 12.37 -6.47 14.56
C PRO A 698 11.42 -5.37 15.02
N PHE A 699 10.37 -5.08 14.25
CA PHE A 699 9.47 -3.93 14.46
C PHE A 699 8.07 -4.32 14.95
N VAL A 700 7.91 -5.54 15.49
CA VAL A 700 6.63 -6.06 16.00
C VAL A 700 6.71 -6.56 17.45
N TYR A 701 5.63 -6.29 18.20
CA TYR A 701 5.33 -6.91 19.49
C TYR A 701 3.98 -7.64 19.42
N TRP A 702 4.03 -8.96 19.62
CA TRP A 702 2.87 -9.87 19.52
C TRP A 702 2.05 -9.97 20.81
N GLY A 703 2.60 -9.55 21.94
CA GLY A 703 1.93 -9.61 23.24
C GLY A 703 1.09 -8.38 23.56
N ASP A 704 0.39 -8.43 24.68
CA ASP A 704 -0.44 -7.33 25.22
C ASP A 704 0.07 -6.81 26.58
N ASN A 705 1.14 -7.39 27.13
CA ASN A 705 1.69 -6.99 28.42
C ASN A 705 2.64 -5.79 28.24
N MET A 706 2.09 -4.58 28.25
CA MET A 706 2.88 -3.34 28.13
C MET A 706 3.94 -3.16 29.23
N SER A 707 3.81 -3.85 30.37
CA SER A 707 4.81 -3.86 31.45
C SER A 707 5.91 -4.93 31.27
N GLN A 708 5.85 -5.76 30.21
CA GLN A 708 6.92 -6.72 29.89
C GLN A 708 8.22 -5.97 29.58
N VAL A 709 9.32 -6.38 30.21
CA VAL A 709 10.66 -5.85 29.94
C VAL A 709 11.13 -6.25 28.54
N VAL A 710 11.73 -5.30 27.81
CA VAL A 710 12.30 -5.51 26.48
C VAL A 710 13.63 -6.25 26.58
N GLU A 711 13.83 -7.26 25.73
CA GLU A 711 15.00 -8.13 25.82
C GLU A 711 16.29 -7.37 25.48
N GLY A 712 17.36 -7.61 26.24
CA GLY A 712 18.65 -6.96 26.05
C GLY A 712 18.74 -5.50 26.51
N THR A 713 17.78 -5.00 27.29
CA THR A 713 17.78 -3.62 27.83
C THR A 713 18.13 -3.52 29.32
N ASP A 714 18.58 -4.61 29.95
CA ASP A 714 18.92 -4.70 31.38
C ASP A 714 17.82 -4.16 32.33
N GLY A 715 16.54 -4.35 31.96
CA GLY A 715 15.39 -3.86 32.74
C GLY A 715 15.05 -2.39 32.55
N LYS A 716 15.76 -1.67 31.65
CA LYS A 716 15.61 -0.22 31.46
C LYS A 716 14.34 0.19 30.72
N TYR A 717 13.77 -0.69 29.89
CA TYR A 717 12.61 -0.39 29.05
C TYR A 717 11.59 -1.53 29.06
N THR A 718 10.32 -1.16 28.97
CA THR A 718 9.17 -2.04 28.79
C THR A 718 8.60 -1.94 27.38
N TYR A 719 7.79 -2.90 26.93
CA TYR A 719 7.17 -2.81 25.60
C TYR A 719 6.24 -1.60 25.47
N GLY A 720 5.60 -1.17 26.55
CA GLY A 720 4.80 0.05 26.62
C GLY A 720 5.58 1.34 26.32
N ASP A 721 6.90 1.35 26.56
CA ASP A 721 7.80 2.47 26.23
C ASP A 721 8.18 2.50 24.73
N ILE A 722 8.13 1.36 24.03
CA ILE A 722 8.72 1.20 22.69
C ILE A 722 7.70 1.02 21.56
N ILE A 723 6.45 0.67 21.87
CA ILE A 723 5.39 0.60 20.85
C ILE A 723 5.11 1.99 20.25
N LEU A 724 4.83 2.02 18.95
CA LEU A 724 4.48 3.24 18.24
C LEU A 724 3.06 3.69 18.63
N ARG A 725 2.91 5.02 18.75
CA ARG A 725 1.70 5.68 19.27
C ARG A 725 1.29 6.83 18.36
N ASP A 726 0.03 7.23 18.43
CA ASP A 726 -0.44 8.48 17.83
C ASP A 726 0.18 9.71 18.53
N GLN A 727 -0.13 10.91 18.04
CA GLN A 727 0.37 12.15 18.63
C GLN A 727 -0.18 12.40 20.05
N SER A 728 -1.38 11.88 20.35
CA SER A 728 -2.06 11.92 21.66
C SER A 728 -1.37 11.05 22.72
N GLY A 729 -0.75 9.94 22.31
CA GLY A 729 -0.14 8.92 23.16
C GLY A 729 -0.85 7.55 23.17
N ASN A 730 -1.92 7.38 22.39
CA ASN A 730 -2.62 6.11 22.22
C ASN A 730 -1.77 5.11 21.43
N PRO A 731 -1.72 3.80 21.77
CA PRO A 731 -1.18 2.78 20.88
C PRO A 731 -1.86 2.85 19.50
N LEU A 732 -1.10 2.67 18.42
CA LEU A 732 -1.70 2.44 17.12
C LEU A 732 -2.43 1.08 17.10
N PRO A 733 -3.48 0.92 16.26
CA PRO A 733 -4.13 -0.36 16.06
C PRO A 733 -3.14 -1.47 15.67
N LYS A 734 -3.45 -2.71 16.06
CA LYS A 734 -2.66 -3.88 15.66
C LYS A 734 -2.84 -4.15 14.17
N VAL A 735 -1.73 -4.42 13.47
CA VAL A 735 -1.73 -4.97 12.11
C VAL A 735 -1.15 -6.39 12.21
N ASP A 736 -1.80 -7.35 11.57
CA ASP A 736 -1.60 -8.81 11.71
C ASP A 736 -1.75 -9.38 13.13
N GLY A 737 -2.29 -8.58 14.06
CA GLY A 737 -2.35 -8.92 15.49
C GLY A 737 -1.11 -8.50 16.30
N ALA A 738 -0.15 -7.81 15.69
CA ALA A 738 1.01 -7.23 16.36
C ALA A 738 0.90 -5.70 16.52
N TYR A 739 1.44 -5.17 17.63
CA TYR A 739 1.72 -3.74 17.75
C TYR A 739 3.02 -3.40 17.01
N ALA A 740 3.02 -2.28 16.29
CA ALA A 740 4.24 -1.71 15.73
C ALA A 740 5.18 -1.21 16.85
N ILE A 741 6.47 -1.49 16.73
CA ILE A 741 7.54 -0.98 17.60
C ILE A 741 8.22 0.19 16.88
N ASP A 742 8.37 1.33 17.55
CA ASP A 742 9.11 2.47 17.01
C ASP A 742 10.59 2.09 16.75
N PRO A 743 11.07 2.11 15.48
CA PRO A 743 12.47 1.81 15.17
C PRO A 743 13.45 2.84 15.75
N THR A 744 12.99 4.05 16.08
CA THR A 744 13.86 5.11 16.59
C THR A 744 14.17 4.98 18.08
N HIS A 745 13.33 4.26 18.84
CA HIS A 745 13.48 4.14 20.29
C HIS A 745 14.76 3.34 20.70
N PRO A 746 15.53 3.79 21.71
CA PRO A 746 16.75 3.11 22.14
C PRO A 746 16.53 1.66 22.61
N GLY A 747 15.37 1.34 23.19
CA GLY A 747 15.01 -0.02 23.58
C GLY A 747 14.93 -0.96 22.37
N SER A 748 14.26 -0.55 21.29
CA SER A 748 14.15 -1.29 20.02
C SER A 748 15.54 -1.57 19.42
N LYS A 749 16.42 -0.58 19.44
CA LYS A 749 17.81 -0.69 18.96
C LYS A 749 18.65 -1.66 19.80
N GLN A 750 18.44 -1.71 21.12
CA GLN A 750 19.07 -2.68 22.02
C GLN A 750 18.52 -4.11 21.81
N ARG A 751 17.21 -4.26 21.61
CA ARG A 751 16.55 -5.53 21.29
C ARG A 751 17.14 -6.15 20.01
N ILE A 752 17.22 -5.36 18.94
CA ILE A 752 17.88 -5.74 17.67
C ILE A 752 19.35 -6.14 17.91
N GLU A 753 20.09 -5.35 18.68
CA GLU A 753 21.48 -5.68 19.04
C GLU A 753 21.61 -6.99 19.82
N TYR A 754 20.68 -7.30 20.73
CA TYR A 754 20.69 -8.51 21.54
C TYR A 754 20.48 -9.77 20.71
N TYR A 755 19.40 -9.84 19.92
CA TYR A 755 19.12 -11.01 19.09
C TYR A 755 20.15 -11.19 17.97
N PHE A 756 20.55 -10.11 17.27
CA PHE A 756 21.43 -10.26 16.10
C PHE A 756 22.88 -10.57 16.50
N LYS A 757 23.37 -10.11 17.65
CA LYS A 757 24.67 -10.58 18.17
C LYS A 757 24.60 -12.06 18.52
N ARG A 758 23.55 -12.53 19.21
CA ARG A 758 23.33 -13.96 19.50
C ARG A 758 23.35 -14.81 18.22
N PHE A 759 22.63 -14.41 17.17
CA PHE A 759 22.63 -15.15 15.89
C PHE A 759 24.01 -15.19 15.21
N LEU A 760 24.75 -14.08 15.21
CA LEU A 760 26.12 -14.04 14.68
C LEU A 760 27.09 -14.92 15.50
N ASP A 761 26.99 -14.89 16.83
CA ASP A 761 27.85 -15.64 17.74
C ASP A 761 27.55 -17.15 17.70
N TYR A 762 26.33 -17.55 17.33
CA TYR A 762 25.97 -18.97 17.12
C TYR A 762 26.39 -19.48 15.74
N GLY A 763 26.68 -18.59 14.78
CA GLY A 763 27.18 -18.93 13.44
C GLY A 763 26.12 -19.03 12.35
N TYR A 764 25.02 -18.28 12.45
CA TYR A 764 24.04 -18.14 11.36
C TYR A 764 24.57 -17.23 10.25
N GLU A 765 24.27 -17.55 8.99
CA GLU A 765 24.77 -16.86 7.78
C GLU A 765 23.66 -16.27 6.89
N TYR A 766 22.39 -16.50 7.24
CA TYR A 766 21.20 -15.98 6.54
C TYR A 766 20.18 -15.52 7.57
N ILE A 767 19.48 -14.41 7.32
CA ILE A 767 18.32 -13.98 8.09
C ILE A 767 17.14 -13.59 7.18
N LYS A 768 15.94 -14.12 7.46
CA LYS A 768 14.67 -13.50 7.05
C LYS A 768 14.31 -12.46 8.12
N ILE A 769 14.24 -11.19 7.72
CA ILE A 769 13.72 -10.12 8.58
C ILE A 769 12.33 -9.74 8.08
N ASP A 770 11.35 -9.80 8.97
CA ASP A 770 9.93 -9.87 8.61
C ASP A 770 9.09 -8.85 9.41
N PHE A 771 7.84 -8.64 8.99
CA PHE A 771 6.94 -7.59 9.51
C PHE A 771 7.66 -6.23 9.59
N LEU A 772 8.30 -5.88 8.49
CA LEU A 772 9.07 -4.65 8.32
C LEU A 772 8.18 -3.44 8.02
N SER A 773 7.00 -3.64 7.41
CA SER A 773 6.00 -2.60 7.15
C SER A 773 5.61 -1.83 8.43
N HIS A 774 5.46 -2.51 9.56
CA HIS A 774 5.21 -1.90 10.88
C HIS A 774 6.28 -0.89 11.29
N GLY A 775 7.53 -1.08 10.88
CA GLY A 775 8.62 -0.13 11.09
C GLY A 775 8.57 1.11 10.17
N SER A 776 7.63 1.16 9.23
CA SER A 776 7.37 2.29 8.34
C SER A 776 6.07 3.03 8.62
N PHE A 777 5.28 2.60 9.62
CA PHE A 777 4.03 3.25 10.00
C PHE A 777 4.28 4.67 10.52
N GLU A 778 3.34 5.57 10.25
CA GLU A 778 3.36 6.95 10.75
C GLU A 778 2.96 6.99 12.23
N GLY A 779 3.65 7.82 13.01
CA GLY A 779 3.33 7.97 14.43
C GLY A 779 4.24 8.96 15.16
N LYS A 780 4.21 8.89 16.49
CA LYS A 780 5.01 9.69 17.41
C LYS A 780 6.32 8.96 17.74
N HIS A 781 7.31 9.12 16.87
CA HIS A 781 8.64 8.54 17.04
C HIS A 781 9.41 9.17 18.21
N TYR A 782 10.29 8.39 18.84
CA TYR A 782 11.12 8.85 19.97
C TYR A 782 12.23 9.83 19.58
N ASP A 783 12.85 9.67 18.40
CA ASP A 783 13.84 10.60 17.89
C ASP A 783 13.15 11.87 17.35
N PRO A 784 13.30 13.05 17.99
CA PRO A 784 12.57 14.26 17.60
C PRO A 784 13.00 14.85 16.24
N ASN A 785 14.02 14.27 15.59
CA ASN A 785 14.44 14.62 14.23
C ASN A 785 13.73 13.77 13.15
N VAL A 786 13.00 12.73 13.56
CA VAL A 786 12.20 11.86 12.70
C VAL A 786 10.76 12.38 12.68
N GLN A 787 10.28 12.75 11.48
CA GLN A 787 8.99 13.40 11.26
C GLN A 787 7.98 12.50 10.55
N THR A 788 8.44 11.34 10.04
CA THR A 788 7.66 10.41 9.21
C THR A 788 8.08 8.95 9.44
N GLY A 789 7.17 8.01 9.14
CA GLY A 789 7.44 6.58 9.25
C GLY A 789 8.58 6.10 8.35
N ILE A 790 8.73 6.67 7.15
CA ILE A 790 9.85 6.37 6.24
C ILE A 790 11.21 6.82 6.80
N GLN A 791 11.28 7.93 7.54
CA GLN A 791 12.51 8.30 8.26
C GLN A 791 12.83 7.31 9.39
N ALA A 792 11.81 6.83 10.12
CA ALA A 792 11.97 5.83 11.15
C ALA A 792 12.49 4.49 10.58
N TYR A 793 11.87 4.02 9.50
CA TYR A 793 12.27 2.81 8.77
C TYR A 793 13.73 2.88 8.29
N ASN A 794 14.12 3.98 7.61
CA ASN A 794 15.51 4.20 7.20
C ASN A 794 16.48 4.11 8.38
N GLN A 795 16.12 4.68 9.54
CA GLN A 795 16.96 4.66 10.74
C GLN A 795 17.07 3.25 11.35
N GLY A 796 15.96 2.51 11.44
CA GLY A 796 15.91 1.14 11.94
C GLY A 796 16.69 0.17 11.05
N MET A 797 16.47 0.21 9.74
CA MET A 797 17.13 -0.66 8.77
C MET A 797 18.63 -0.35 8.62
N ALA A 798 19.03 0.92 8.76
CA ALA A 798 20.44 1.29 8.87
C ALA A 798 21.11 0.73 10.13
N HIS A 799 20.39 0.70 11.26
CA HIS A 799 20.88 0.08 12.50
C HIS A 799 21.01 -1.45 12.35
N ILE A 800 20.03 -2.11 11.76
CA ILE A 800 20.08 -3.54 11.41
C ILE A 800 21.34 -3.88 10.60
N ASN A 801 21.63 -3.14 9.53
CA ASN A 801 22.81 -3.40 8.71
C ASN A 801 24.14 -3.07 9.41
N LYS A 802 24.14 -2.09 10.31
CA LYS A 802 25.30 -1.79 11.18
C LYS A 802 25.59 -2.93 12.16
N VAL A 803 24.56 -3.54 12.75
CA VAL A 803 24.69 -4.65 13.72
C VAL A 803 25.10 -5.95 13.03
N LEU A 804 24.46 -6.30 11.90
CA LEU A 804 24.80 -7.49 11.11
C LEU A 804 26.19 -7.39 10.45
N GLY A 805 26.71 -6.16 10.27
CA GLY A 805 28.07 -5.91 9.80
C GLY A 805 28.37 -6.48 8.40
N GLY A 806 27.34 -6.78 7.61
CA GLY A 806 27.48 -7.46 6.31
C GLY A 806 27.99 -8.90 6.39
N LYS A 807 27.78 -9.60 7.52
CA LYS A 807 28.17 -11.01 7.73
C LYS A 807 27.12 -12.04 7.32
N MET A 808 25.87 -11.63 7.12
CA MET A 808 24.74 -12.50 6.78
C MET A 808 24.07 -12.08 5.47
N PHE A 809 23.51 -13.04 4.73
CA PHE A 809 22.48 -12.74 3.73
C PHE A 809 21.23 -12.21 4.42
N ILE A 810 20.49 -11.31 3.77
CA ILE A 810 19.30 -10.66 4.34
C ILE A 810 18.19 -10.74 3.30
N SER A 811 17.11 -11.47 3.60
CA SER A 811 15.85 -11.37 2.85
C SER A 811 14.86 -10.55 3.68
N ALA A 812 14.29 -9.51 3.09
CA ALA A 812 13.21 -8.71 3.66
C ALA A 812 11.86 -9.33 3.33
N SER A 813 10.97 -9.44 4.31
CA SER A 813 9.59 -9.92 4.14
C SER A 813 8.62 -9.00 4.89
N ILE A 814 7.35 -9.06 4.47
CA ILE A 814 6.27 -8.12 4.84
C ILE A 814 6.83 -6.69 4.95
N ALA A 815 7.28 -6.16 3.81
CA ALA A 815 8.19 -5.01 3.74
C ALA A 815 7.81 -4.05 2.62
N PRO A 816 7.91 -2.73 2.82
CA PRO A 816 7.66 -1.76 1.77
C PRO A 816 8.63 -1.95 0.59
N LEU A 817 8.19 -1.60 -0.61
CA LEU A 817 8.97 -1.68 -1.85
C LEU A 817 10.25 -0.83 -1.77
N PHE A 818 10.18 0.28 -1.06
CA PHE A 818 11.27 1.20 -0.77
C PHE A 818 11.18 1.69 0.69
N PRO A 819 12.30 2.11 1.33
CA PRO A 819 13.67 2.11 0.84
C PRO A 819 14.30 0.71 0.74
N SER A 820 14.91 0.42 -0.41
CA SER A 820 15.33 -0.93 -0.82
C SER A 820 16.78 -1.29 -0.48
N GLN A 821 17.65 -0.29 -0.27
CA GLN A 821 19.11 -0.44 -0.13
C GLN A 821 19.58 -1.27 1.08
N TYR A 822 18.67 -1.77 1.91
CA TYR A 822 18.96 -2.43 3.17
C TYR A 822 18.98 -3.97 3.13
N ALA A 823 18.56 -4.63 2.04
CA ALA A 823 18.51 -6.10 1.98
C ALA A 823 19.16 -6.67 0.71
N HIS A 824 19.51 -7.96 0.75
CA HIS A 824 20.04 -8.72 -0.39
C HIS A 824 18.92 -9.39 -1.23
N ALA A 825 17.72 -9.50 -0.66
CA ALA A 825 16.48 -9.86 -1.35
C ALA A 825 15.26 -9.23 -0.65
N ARG A 826 14.12 -9.20 -1.34
CA ARG A 826 12.80 -8.89 -0.78
C ARG A 826 11.77 -9.89 -1.29
N ARG A 827 10.84 -10.32 -0.43
CA ARG A 827 9.68 -11.15 -0.78
C ARG A 827 8.70 -10.34 -1.62
N ILE A 828 8.35 -10.86 -2.80
CA ILE A 828 7.55 -10.10 -3.77
C ILE A 828 6.04 -10.20 -3.54
N SER A 829 5.58 -11.14 -2.71
CA SER A 829 4.17 -11.40 -2.39
C SER A 829 4.00 -11.70 -0.89
N CYS A 830 2.76 -11.86 -0.42
CA CYS A 830 2.48 -12.51 0.85
C CYS A 830 2.83 -14.02 0.79
N ASP A 831 2.71 -14.74 1.92
CA ASP A 831 3.06 -16.16 2.10
C ASP A 831 2.44 -17.09 1.03
N ILE A 832 3.21 -18.05 0.51
CA ILE A 832 2.74 -18.95 -0.55
C ILE A 832 2.56 -20.38 -0.04
N ASP A 833 1.31 -20.77 0.18
CA ASP A 833 0.95 -22.12 0.64
C ASP A 833 1.27 -23.26 -0.34
N GLY A 834 1.58 -22.97 -1.60
CA GLY A 834 1.91 -23.94 -2.65
C GLY A 834 0.73 -24.45 -3.47
N SER A 835 -0.49 -23.97 -3.20
CA SER A 835 -1.66 -24.20 -4.06
C SER A 835 -1.51 -23.52 -5.43
N LEU A 836 -2.34 -23.92 -6.40
CA LEU A 836 -2.32 -23.32 -7.74
C LEU A 836 -2.72 -21.83 -7.73
N SER A 837 -3.69 -21.44 -6.89
CA SER A 837 -4.14 -20.05 -6.75
C SER A 837 -3.11 -19.17 -6.03
N ARG A 838 -2.39 -19.67 -5.02
CA ARG A 838 -1.26 -18.91 -4.45
C ARG A 838 -0.06 -18.88 -5.40
N THR A 839 0.13 -19.90 -6.24
CA THR A 839 1.14 -19.88 -7.32
C THR A 839 0.82 -18.81 -8.37
N GLU A 840 -0.46 -18.64 -8.75
CA GLU A 840 -0.91 -17.52 -9.60
C GLU A 840 -0.70 -16.17 -8.89
N TYR A 841 -1.10 -16.03 -7.63
CA TYR A 841 -0.91 -14.80 -6.84
C TYR A 841 0.56 -14.34 -6.75
N GLN A 842 1.49 -15.28 -6.58
CA GLN A 842 2.92 -15.00 -6.63
C GLN A 842 3.34 -14.50 -8.02
N LEU A 843 2.74 -15.03 -9.08
CA LEU A 843 3.03 -14.65 -10.47
C LEU A 843 2.33 -13.35 -10.89
N ASN A 844 1.25 -12.89 -10.26
CA ASN A 844 0.77 -11.50 -10.41
C ASN A 844 1.84 -10.52 -9.92
N ASN A 845 2.41 -10.79 -8.74
CA ASN A 845 3.49 -9.98 -8.19
C ASN A 845 4.77 -10.03 -9.04
N LEU A 846 5.07 -11.16 -9.70
CA LEU A 846 6.11 -11.19 -10.75
C LEU A 846 5.73 -10.36 -11.99
N THR A 847 4.48 -10.49 -12.46
CA THR A 847 3.96 -9.86 -13.69
C THR A 847 4.17 -8.36 -13.70
N TYR A 848 4.13 -7.70 -12.54
CA TYR A 848 4.30 -6.25 -12.44
C TYR A 848 5.53 -5.82 -11.62
N GLY A 849 6.14 -6.74 -10.86
CA GLY A 849 7.31 -6.51 -10.01
C GLY A 849 8.65 -7.07 -10.52
N TRP A 850 8.71 -7.79 -11.65
CA TRP A 850 9.96 -8.44 -12.13
C TRP A 850 11.18 -7.50 -12.18
N TRP A 851 10.95 -6.23 -12.50
CA TRP A 851 11.97 -5.19 -12.65
C TRP A 851 12.76 -4.94 -11.36
N GLN A 852 12.25 -5.33 -10.18
CA GLN A 852 12.95 -5.18 -8.90
C GLN A 852 14.26 -5.98 -8.86
N ASN A 853 14.26 -7.14 -9.51
CA ASN A 853 15.38 -8.07 -9.60
C ASN A 853 16.54 -7.50 -10.42
N GLY A 854 17.75 -7.54 -9.87
CA GLY A 854 18.95 -7.03 -10.53
C GLY A 854 19.00 -5.50 -10.69
N THR A 855 18.01 -4.77 -10.16
CA THR A 855 17.98 -3.30 -10.14
C THR A 855 18.07 -2.78 -8.70
N ILE A 856 17.01 -2.94 -7.90
CA ILE A 856 16.91 -2.44 -6.52
C ILE A 856 17.17 -3.52 -5.46
N TYR A 857 17.02 -4.80 -5.84
CA TYR A 857 17.46 -5.94 -5.03
C TYR A 857 18.32 -6.91 -5.88
N PRO A 858 19.42 -7.48 -5.34
CA PRO A 858 20.20 -8.49 -6.05
C PRO A 858 19.39 -9.73 -6.45
N TYR A 859 18.47 -10.16 -5.59
CA TYR A 859 17.53 -11.26 -5.82
C TYR A 859 16.12 -10.86 -5.38
N THR A 860 15.12 -11.53 -5.91
CA THR A 860 13.72 -11.38 -5.49
C THR A 860 13.24 -12.71 -4.93
N ASP A 861 12.52 -12.66 -3.81
CA ASP A 861 12.13 -13.83 -3.05
C ASP A 861 10.67 -14.21 -3.41
N PRO A 862 10.43 -15.28 -4.18
CA PRO A 862 9.09 -15.75 -4.55
C PRO A 862 8.40 -16.51 -3.41
N ASP A 863 8.96 -16.46 -2.20
CA ASP A 863 8.68 -17.34 -1.09
C ASP A 863 9.00 -18.82 -1.36
N TYR A 864 8.88 -19.66 -0.33
CA TYR A 864 9.26 -21.07 -0.40
C TYR A 864 8.32 -21.94 -1.27
N MET A 865 8.81 -23.13 -1.62
CA MET A 865 8.08 -24.16 -2.37
C MET A 865 7.59 -25.28 -1.43
N THR A 866 6.29 -25.30 -1.16
CA THR A 866 5.53 -26.43 -0.61
C THR A 866 4.89 -27.19 -1.78
N LEU A 867 5.25 -28.45 -1.99
CA LEU A 867 4.89 -29.18 -3.22
C LEU A 867 3.60 -30.01 -3.06
N VAL A 868 3.31 -30.52 -1.86
CA VAL A 868 2.11 -31.36 -1.62
C VAL A 868 0.81 -30.57 -1.71
N LYS A 869 0.78 -29.33 -1.19
CA LYS A 869 -0.42 -28.46 -1.17
C LYS A 869 -0.90 -28.05 -2.59
N GLY A 870 -0.10 -28.29 -3.64
CA GLY A 870 -0.52 -28.13 -5.04
C GLY A 870 -1.52 -29.19 -5.54
N GLY A 871 -1.70 -30.32 -4.82
CA GLY A 871 -2.71 -31.34 -5.11
C GLY A 871 -2.47 -32.23 -6.34
N SER A 872 -1.52 -31.89 -7.22
CA SER A 872 -1.11 -32.70 -8.37
C SER A 872 0.38 -32.52 -8.69
N PHE A 873 0.96 -33.47 -9.45
CA PHE A 873 2.34 -33.34 -9.93
C PHE A 873 2.52 -32.14 -10.86
N ASP A 874 1.54 -31.88 -11.74
CA ASP A 874 1.57 -30.75 -12.67
C ASP A 874 1.50 -29.39 -11.94
N ALA A 875 0.68 -29.28 -10.88
CA ALA A 875 0.67 -28.10 -10.01
C ALA A 875 1.98 -27.92 -9.24
N ALA A 876 2.54 -29.00 -8.68
CA ALA A 876 3.82 -28.96 -7.97
C ALA A 876 4.98 -28.55 -8.92
N GLN A 877 4.97 -29.04 -10.16
CA GLN A 877 5.89 -28.59 -11.22
C GLN A 877 5.71 -27.09 -11.51
N SER A 878 4.47 -26.59 -11.51
CA SER A 878 4.17 -25.16 -11.64
C SER A 878 4.67 -24.32 -10.46
N ARG A 879 4.61 -24.81 -9.22
CA ARG A 879 5.22 -24.10 -8.09
C ARG A 879 6.75 -23.99 -8.25
N VAL A 880 7.43 -25.06 -8.66
CA VAL A 880 8.88 -25.02 -8.93
C VAL A 880 9.23 -24.09 -10.12
N ASN A 881 8.46 -24.15 -11.21
CA ASN A 881 8.65 -23.22 -12.34
C ASN A 881 8.43 -21.76 -11.90
N SER A 882 7.40 -21.46 -11.11
CA SER A 882 7.11 -20.09 -10.64
C SER A 882 8.27 -19.52 -9.82
N ALA A 883 8.81 -20.29 -8.86
CA ALA A 883 9.96 -19.88 -8.08
C ALA A 883 11.19 -19.69 -8.97
N ALA A 884 11.47 -20.65 -9.87
CA ALA A 884 12.65 -20.63 -10.74
C ALA A 884 12.73 -19.42 -11.70
N ILE A 885 11.59 -18.84 -12.11
CA ILE A 885 11.55 -17.67 -13.00
C ILE A 885 11.48 -16.32 -12.27
N SER A 886 11.37 -16.31 -10.94
CA SER A 886 11.03 -15.12 -10.16
C SER A 886 12.25 -14.39 -9.55
N GLY A 887 13.44 -14.51 -10.15
CA GLY A 887 14.66 -13.86 -9.66
C GLY A 887 15.24 -14.40 -8.34
N THR A 888 14.63 -15.47 -7.84
CA THR A 888 15.12 -16.49 -6.90
C THR A 888 15.93 -16.05 -5.67
N VAL A 889 15.22 -16.01 -4.54
CA VAL A 889 15.55 -16.88 -3.39
C VAL A 889 14.87 -18.24 -3.63
N PHE A 890 15.61 -19.35 -3.62
CA PHE A 890 15.10 -20.65 -4.12
C PHE A 890 15.05 -21.70 -3.00
N LEU A 891 14.01 -21.61 -2.17
CA LEU A 891 13.83 -22.43 -0.97
C LEU A 891 12.63 -23.40 -1.12
N SER A 892 12.75 -24.63 -0.60
CA SER A 892 11.59 -25.49 -0.31
C SER A 892 11.07 -25.22 1.12
N SER A 893 9.83 -25.60 1.42
CA SER A 893 9.30 -25.74 2.78
C SER A 893 8.42 -26.99 2.88
N ASP A 894 8.87 -28.08 2.26
CA ASP A 894 8.22 -29.38 2.42
C ASP A 894 8.65 -30.05 3.73
N ASP A 895 7.71 -30.70 4.43
CA ASP A 895 8.05 -31.61 5.54
C ASP A 895 8.74 -32.88 5.00
N VAL A 896 9.95 -33.13 5.48
CA VAL A 896 10.73 -34.33 5.11
C VAL A 896 10.22 -35.61 5.75
N SER A 897 9.32 -35.57 6.74
CA SER A 897 8.68 -36.77 7.30
C SER A 897 7.65 -37.38 6.34
N ASN A 898 6.95 -36.53 5.58
CA ASN A 898 5.91 -36.91 4.63
C ASN A 898 6.48 -37.62 3.38
N PRO A 899 6.15 -38.91 3.13
CA PRO A 899 6.68 -39.66 1.99
C PRO A 899 6.29 -39.09 0.61
N ALA A 900 5.10 -38.49 0.48
CA ALA A 900 4.67 -37.85 -0.76
C ALA A 900 5.48 -36.57 -1.05
N ALA A 901 5.75 -35.79 0.00
CA ALA A 901 6.61 -34.61 -0.09
C ALA A 901 8.05 -35.00 -0.48
N GLN A 902 8.60 -36.06 0.15
CA GLN A 902 9.91 -36.61 -0.25
C GLN A 902 9.95 -36.99 -1.74
N GLU A 903 8.92 -37.67 -2.25
CA GLU A 903 8.84 -38.09 -3.66
C GLU A 903 8.75 -36.89 -4.62
N LEU A 904 7.98 -35.85 -4.28
CA LEU A 904 7.92 -34.61 -5.07
C LEU A 904 9.27 -33.86 -5.04
N MET A 905 9.86 -33.66 -3.86
CA MET A 905 11.19 -33.05 -3.72
C MET A 905 12.25 -33.77 -4.56
N LYS A 906 12.32 -35.10 -4.47
CA LYS A 906 13.28 -35.92 -5.23
C LYS A 906 13.12 -35.79 -6.74
N LYS A 907 11.89 -35.65 -7.25
CA LYS A 907 11.60 -35.58 -8.69
C LYS A 907 11.71 -34.16 -9.27
N LEU A 908 11.23 -33.16 -8.53
CA LEU A 908 11.10 -31.80 -9.04
C LEU A 908 12.34 -30.94 -8.72
N LEU A 909 12.86 -31.00 -7.50
CA LEU A 909 13.97 -30.14 -7.05
C LEU A 909 15.34 -30.62 -7.51
N THR A 910 15.45 -31.82 -8.08
CA THR A 910 16.73 -32.37 -8.60
C THR A 910 16.90 -32.18 -10.12
N ASN A 911 15.92 -31.59 -10.81
CA ASN A 911 16.04 -31.32 -12.25
C ASN A 911 17.15 -30.29 -12.50
N LYS A 912 18.27 -30.77 -13.04
CA LYS A 912 19.44 -29.96 -13.34
C LYS A 912 19.15 -28.76 -14.24
N GLN A 913 18.33 -28.91 -15.28
CA GLN A 913 18.12 -27.84 -16.27
C GLN A 913 17.21 -26.73 -15.74
N VAL A 914 16.21 -27.10 -14.95
CA VAL A 914 15.35 -26.13 -14.25
C VAL A 914 16.15 -25.40 -13.18
N ASN A 915 16.99 -26.11 -12.43
CA ASN A 915 17.89 -25.49 -11.46
C ASN A 915 18.96 -24.62 -12.14
N GLU A 916 19.47 -24.98 -13.33
CA GLU A 916 20.37 -24.13 -14.13
C GLU A 916 19.70 -22.84 -14.65
N VAL A 917 18.36 -22.78 -14.71
CA VAL A 917 17.60 -21.53 -14.90
C VAL A 917 17.46 -20.78 -13.58
N ALA A 918 16.97 -21.43 -12.52
CA ALA A 918 16.79 -20.82 -11.20
C ALA A 918 18.08 -20.18 -10.66
N LEU A 919 19.24 -20.81 -10.89
CA LEU A 919 20.57 -20.35 -10.47
C LEU A 919 21.09 -19.14 -11.24
N LYS A 920 20.43 -18.69 -12.31
CA LYS A 920 20.75 -17.42 -12.98
C LYS A 920 20.43 -16.21 -12.10
N GLY A 921 19.42 -16.32 -11.24
CA GLY A 921 18.98 -15.21 -10.38
C GLY A 921 18.31 -14.06 -11.12
N GLN A 922 17.77 -14.33 -12.32
CA GLN A 922 17.12 -13.35 -13.18
C GLN A 922 15.61 -13.57 -13.20
N ALA A 923 14.85 -12.51 -12.97
CA ALA A 923 13.40 -12.52 -13.10
C ALA A 923 13.00 -12.52 -14.59
N PHE A 924 12.04 -13.37 -14.96
CA PHE A 924 11.47 -13.36 -16.30
C PHE A 924 10.42 -12.26 -16.38
N LYS A 925 10.43 -11.47 -17.46
CA LYS A 925 9.42 -10.43 -17.67
C LYS A 925 8.15 -11.03 -18.29
N PRO A 926 6.96 -10.47 -18.02
CA PRO A 926 5.73 -10.93 -18.65
C PRO A 926 5.74 -10.66 -20.15
N VAL A 927 4.96 -11.44 -20.89
CA VAL A 927 4.67 -11.18 -22.31
C VAL A 927 3.50 -10.20 -22.46
N GLU A 928 2.46 -10.31 -21.63
CA GLU A 928 1.29 -9.44 -21.59
C GLU A 928 1.14 -8.76 -20.22
N GLY A 929 0.58 -7.54 -20.19
CA GLY A 929 0.31 -6.78 -18.96
C GLY A 929 -1.12 -6.27 -18.83
N ASN A 930 -2.08 -6.88 -19.51
CA ASN A 930 -3.50 -6.51 -19.48
C ASN A 930 -4.34 -7.43 -18.58
N THR A 931 -3.75 -7.98 -17.52
CA THR A 931 -4.32 -9.11 -16.76
C THR A 931 -5.20 -8.72 -15.58
N GLY A 932 -5.59 -7.44 -15.46
CA GLY A 932 -6.34 -6.93 -14.32
C GLY A 932 -5.60 -7.19 -13.00
N THR A 933 -6.23 -7.91 -12.08
CA THR A 933 -5.65 -8.37 -10.80
C THR A 933 -4.94 -9.73 -10.91
N GLY A 934 -5.05 -10.43 -12.05
CA GLY A 934 -4.44 -11.74 -12.29
C GLY A 934 -2.97 -11.69 -12.74
N ALA A 935 -2.34 -12.85 -12.86
CA ALA A 935 -1.01 -13.02 -13.44
C ALA A 935 -1.01 -13.09 -14.98
N ALA A 936 0.08 -12.67 -15.61
CA ALA A 936 0.41 -13.12 -16.95
C ALA A 936 0.65 -14.64 -16.95
N ASP A 937 0.29 -15.32 -18.03
CA ASP A 937 0.46 -16.77 -18.15
C ASP A 937 1.76 -17.18 -18.85
N THR A 938 2.47 -16.21 -19.44
CA THR A 938 3.61 -16.41 -20.33
C THR A 938 4.70 -15.42 -19.97
N PHE A 939 5.89 -15.92 -19.66
CA PHE A 939 7.04 -15.14 -19.20
C PHE A 939 8.29 -15.47 -20.02
N ILE A 940 9.15 -14.47 -20.24
CA ILE A 940 10.32 -14.56 -21.11
C ILE A 940 11.57 -13.94 -20.48
N MET A 941 12.71 -14.61 -20.63
CA MET A 941 14.05 -14.10 -20.29
C MET A 941 15.00 -14.41 -21.46
N GLN A 942 15.85 -13.46 -21.85
CA GLN A 942 16.81 -13.62 -22.95
C GLN A 942 18.25 -13.63 -22.42
N GLU A 943 19.03 -14.63 -22.81
CA GLU A 943 20.46 -14.76 -22.53
C GLU A 943 21.24 -14.85 -23.86
N GLY A 944 21.66 -13.70 -24.39
CA GLY A 944 22.35 -13.62 -25.67
C GLY A 944 21.47 -14.06 -26.84
N LYS A 945 21.73 -15.26 -27.39
CA LYS A 945 20.94 -15.88 -28.48
C LYS A 945 19.88 -16.88 -28.01
N ASP A 946 19.93 -17.26 -26.73
CA ASP A 946 18.98 -18.19 -26.13
C ASP A 946 17.87 -17.43 -25.43
N TYR A 947 16.64 -17.93 -25.57
CA TYR A 947 15.46 -17.41 -24.92
C TYR A 947 14.91 -18.51 -23.99
N TYR A 948 14.49 -18.14 -22.80
CA TYR A 948 13.88 -19.04 -21.83
C TYR A 948 12.43 -18.61 -21.64
N LEU A 949 11.50 -19.51 -21.99
CA LEU A 949 10.07 -19.25 -22.06
C LEU A 949 9.35 -20.14 -21.05
N ALA A 950 8.62 -19.53 -20.12
CA ALA A 950 7.70 -20.23 -19.23
C ALA A 950 6.25 -19.98 -19.67
N VAL A 951 5.44 -21.03 -19.71
CA VAL A 951 4.01 -20.97 -20.05
C VAL A 951 3.21 -21.76 -19.02
N PHE A 952 2.22 -21.13 -18.40
CA PHE A 952 1.44 -21.67 -17.28
C PHE A 952 -0.03 -21.90 -17.64
N ASN A 953 -0.64 -22.87 -16.97
CA ASN A 953 -2.08 -23.02 -16.87
C ASN A 953 -2.53 -22.89 -15.41
N TYR A 954 -3.37 -21.90 -15.13
CA TYR A 954 -3.93 -21.63 -13.80
C TYR A 954 -5.30 -22.30 -13.58
N THR A 955 -5.87 -22.98 -14.59
CA THR A 955 -7.10 -23.76 -14.44
C THR A 955 -6.79 -25.24 -14.20
N ASN A 956 -7.74 -25.98 -13.62
CA ASN A 956 -7.66 -27.44 -13.47
C ASN A 956 -8.07 -28.22 -14.74
N THR A 957 -8.35 -27.54 -15.86
CA THR A 957 -8.73 -28.13 -17.15
C THR A 957 -7.59 -28.03 -18.16
N PRO A 958 -7.42 -28.98 -19.10
CA PRO A 958 -6.41 -28.86 -20.15
C PRO A 958 -6.66 -27.64 -21.05
N VAL A 959 -5.59 -26.96 -21.45
CA VAL A 959 -5.62 -25.76 -22.31
C VAL A 959 -4.59 -25.86 -23.43
N SER A 960 -4.82 -25.11 -24.51
CA SER A 960 -3.89 -24.99 -25.63
C SER A 960 -3.58 -23.52 -25.87
N LYS A 961 -2.31 -23.14 -25.75
CA LYS A 961 -1.85 -21.76 -25.87
C LYS A 961 -0.94 -21.61 -27.10
N THR A 962 -0.97 -20.44 -27.74
CA THR A 962 -0.12 -20.13 -28.88
C THR A 962 0.74 -18.92 -28.55
N VAL A 963 2.05 -19.11 -28.52
CA VAL A 963 3.04 -18.07 -28.24
C VAL A 963 3.62 -17.58 -29.57
N ASP A 964 3.26 -16.37 -29.98
CA ASP A 964 3.86 -15.70 -31.13
C ASP A 964 5.31 -15.29 -30.82
N PHE A 965 6.23 -15.56 -31.75
CA PHE A 965 7.65 -15.30 -31.56
C PHE A 965 8.00 -13.81 -31.57
N ALA A 966 7.39 -12.99 -32.44
CA ALA A 966 7.61 -11.55 -32.41
C ALA A 966 7.11 -10.95 -31.09
N ARG A 967 5.98 -11.44 -30.58
CA ARG A 967 5.42 -10.98 -29.29
C ARG A 967 6.37 -11.26 -28.12
N VAL A 968 7.12 -12.37 -28.12
CA VAL A 968 8.17 -12.66 -27.11
C VAL A 968 9.57 -12.14 -27.46
N GLY A 969 9.74 -11.40 -28.56
CA GLY A 969 11.02 -10.79 -28.94
C GLY A 969 11.98 -11.70 -29.73
N ILE A 970 11.48 -12.81 -30.27
CA ILE A 970 12.19 -13.71 -31.21
C ILE A 970 11.78 -13.31 -32.64
N PRO A 971 12.71 -13.09 -33.59
CA PRO A 971 12.33 -12.72 -34.96
C PRO A 971 11.45 -13.78 -35.64
N SER A 972 10.31 -13.40 -36.23
CA SER A 972 9.31 -14.36 -36.75
C SER A 972 9.87 -15.32 -37.82
N SER A 973 10.84 -14.87 -38.60
CA SER A 973 11.53 -15.64 -39.64
C SER A 973 12.57 -16.64 -39.10
N SER A 974 12.92 -16.56 -37.81
CA SER A 974 13.87 -17.48 -37.18
C SER A 974 13.32 -18.91 -37.15
N LYS A 975 14.13 -19.85 -37.63
CA LYS A 975 13.95 -21.27 -37.31
C LYS A 975 14.61 -21.54 -35.97
N VAL A 976 13.83 -21.91 -34.96
CA VAL A 976 14.34 -22.14 -33.61
C VAL A 976 14.38 -23.64 -33.28
N LYS A 977 15.28 -24.03 -32.37
CA LYS A 977 15.16 -25.29 -31.63
C LYS A 977 14.47 -24.98 -30.30
N VAL A 978 13.28 -25.54 -30.07
CA VAL A 978 12.61 -25.50 -28.75
C VAL A 978 13.01 -26.76 -28.00
N THR A 979 13.45 -26.64 -26.75
CA THR A 979 13.81 -27.76 -25.86
C THR A 979 13.05 -27.61 -24.54
N ASP A 980 12.25 -28.61 -24.19
CA ASP A 980 11.53 -28.69 -22.92
C ASP A 980 12.51 -29.09 -21.80
N LEU A 981 12.61 -28.28 -20.74
CA LEU A 981 13.60 -28.46 -19.67
C LEU A 981 13.16 -29.47 -18.60
N TRP A 982 11.92 -29.98 -18.66
CA TRP A 982 11.45 -31.05 -17.80
C TRP A 982 11.68 -32.44 -18.41
N THR A 983 11.62 -32.54 -19.74
CA THR A 983 11.66 -33.82 -20.46
C THR A 983 12.87 -34.02 -21.37
N ASN A 984 13.67 -32.98 -21.64
CA ASN A 984 14.69 -32.92 -22.70
C ASN A 984 14.16 -33.16 -24.13
N ALA A 985 12.85 -33.29 -24.32
CA ALA A 985 12.25 -33.36 -25.64
C ALA A 985 12.52 -32.05 -26.41
N PHE A 986 12.83 -32.15 -27.70
CA PHE A 986 13.05 -30.98 -28.53
C PHE A 986 12.30 -31.06 -29.87
N SER A 987 11.91 -29.89 -30.35
CA SER A 987 11.22 -29.70 -31.62
C SER A 987 11.86 -28.55 -32.41
N GLN A 988 11.31 -28.28 -33.60
CA GLN A 988 11.64 -27.09 -34.38
C GLN A 988 10.36 -26.28 -34.62
N ALA A 989 10.48 -24.96 -34.56
CA ALA A 989 9.38 -24.03 -34.74
C ALA A 989 9.84 -22.78 -35.50
N SER A 990 8.88 -22.00 -36.00
CA SER A 990 9.08 -20.71 -36.70
C SER A 990 7.77 -19.93 -36.68
N GLY A 991 7.83 -18.61 -36.53
CA GLY A 991 6.65 -17.74 -36.37
C GLY A 991 5.97 -17.85 -35.01
N GLN A 992 5.58 -19.07 -34.59
CA GLN A 992 4.86 -19.32 -33.34
C GLN A 992 5.19 -20.69 -32.73
N LEU A 993 4.89 -20.85 -31.44
CA LEU A 993 4.92 -22.13 -30.72
C LEU A 993 3.54 -22.43 -30.13
N LYS A 994 2.96 -23.58 -30.51
CA LYS A 994 1.78 -24.14 -29.83
C LYS A 994 2.23 -24.91 -28.59
N VAL A 995 1.58 -24.65 -27.46
CA VAL A 995 1.86 -25.25 -26.15
C VAL A 995 0.56 -25.83 -25.59
N ASP A 996 0.41 -27.14 -25.70
CA ASP A 996 -0.66 -27.88 -25.04
C ASP A 996 -0.26 -28.18 -23.58
N LEU A 997 -1.16 -27.90 -22.63
CA LEU A 997 -0.94 -28.05 -21.17
C LEU A 997 -2.09 -28.84 -20.54
N ASN A 998 -1.76 -29.72 -19.58
CA ASN A 998 -2.76 -30.30 -18.68
C ASN A 998 -3.35 -29.23 -17.74
N GLY A 999 -4.39 -29.60 -16.98
CA GLY A 999 -4.81 -28.82 -15.80
C GLY A 999 -3.62 -28.61 -14.84
N ALA A 1000 -3.52 -27.40 -14.28
CA ALA A 1000 -2.45 -26.93 -13.39
C ALA A 1000 -1.01 -26.96 -13.93
N GLN A 1001 -0.79 -27.45 -15.16
CA GLN A 1001 0.54 -27.67 -15.72
C GLN A 1001 1.18 -26.37 -16.23
N SER A 1002 2.49 -26.30 -16.10
CA SER A 1002 3.32 -25.32 -16.80
C SER A 1002 4.52 -26.01 -17.45
N LYS A 1003 5.06 -25.38 -18.49
CA LYS A 1003 6.26 -25.84 -19.20
C LYS A 1003 7.28 -24.72 -19.25
N LEU A 1004 8.54 -25.11 -19.04
CA LEU A 1004 9.71 -24.25 -19.12
C LEU A 1004 10.57 -24.72 -20.29
N TYR A 1005 10.78 -23.84 -21.26
CA TYR A 1005 11.52 -24.12 -22.49
C TYR A 1005 12.80 -23.32 -22.57
N LYS A 1006 13.84 -23.91 -23.15
CA LYS A 1006 14.95 -23.19 -23.79
C LYS A 1006 14.73 -23.18 -25.30
N ILE A 1007 14.75 -21.99 -25.88
CA ILE A 1007 14.55 -21.73 -27.30
C ILE A 1007 15.84 -21.12 -27.86
N THR A 1008 16.52 -21.86 -28.73
CA THR A 1008 17.77 -21.42 -29.38
C THR A 1008 17.48 -21.00 -30.82
N VAL A 1009 17.80 -19.75 -31.18
CA VAL A 1009 17.76 -19.28 -32.57
C VAL A 1009 18.93 -19.88 -33.35
N LYS A 1010 18.65 -20.45 -34.54
CA LYS A 1010 19.66 -21.03 -35.44
C LYS A 1010 20.32 -19.97 -36.32
#